data_AF-A0A947MM22-F1
#
_entry.id   AF-A0A947MM22-F1
#
_cell.length_a   1.000
_cell.length_b   1.000
_cell.length_c   1.000
_cell.angle_alpha   90.00
_cell.angle_beta   90.00
_cell.angle_gamma   90.00
#
_symmetry.space_group_name_H-M   'P 1'
#
loop_
_entity.id
_entity.type
_entity.pdbx_description
1 polymer ?
#
loop_
_entity_poly.entity_id
_entity_poly.type
_entity_poly.pdbx_seq_one_letter_code
_entity_poly.pdbx_strand_id
1 'polypeptide(L)'
;MSYSHSSVPLRPEDLDILTVFSNPEDRYELLPYLEPFELLPDDTLLAEGSEGDAMFFILRGQAQICRAGLQLGTLAAGYHVGELGLITGRPRNASVKAITPLFAARLSRTSFDLLKLEKPLLALQLTEILISLLGLQLTDMTDSFGRLMQERSLPRRMHVNVRVEGQAQGWEVPTGTQAKSLLPSEIEGSPVVAALVNYKRVSLNTPLMSDTYLAPLTVDHWEGERIYRHSAALILLEAAHHLYPGLKMNITLSVGSTQWIQVDTCPKDSLEELATELQDMIQTLVAQEKAFRHEWWAVEEAIPFFEDNGRVEAAAMMRTIRASRVSLVTCGEFYGISMGPCLPHTGYLHDLHVQAGVGGLILTTASQGPSVADLASYAQLMSDHNRMLESLHIHSVGHFNQACISGQVVQLIRVAEGFHEKRLSQMADKIAQARERIKIICIAGPSSSGKTTFIKRLSVQLQINGIKPLNISLDDYYVDREKTPLDANGEFDYECLEALNTEQLSADLKALLDGKTVATARYDFAQGRSLPQGGPVLSLEDDTVLLLEGIHGLNPRLLGEQVPVENLFRIFIQPMASLSLDEHSRINPSDLRLLRRIVRDRHSRATNAAESILRWPSVRAGERLHIFPYVNQADVIFDSSMIYELSVIKVYAERYLLEVPHNHPAFATAYRLQKLIGLFVALYPDHVPPTSILREFIGNSGFDY
;
A
#
# COMPACT_ATOMS: atom_id res chain seq x y z
N MET A 1 -10.38 34.74 35.35
CA MET A 1 -10.31 34.21 36.74
C MET A 1 -10.03 35.38 37.66
N SER A 2 -10.80 35.55 38.74
CA SER A 2 -10.55 36.60 39.75
C SER A 2 -9.50 36.09 40.74
N TYR A 3 -8.27 36.46 40.45
CA TYR A 3 -7.07 36.28 41.24
C TYR A 3 -7.22 36.99 42.62
N SER A 4 -7.13 36.28 43.74
CA SER A 4 -7.03 36.90 45.08
C SER A 4 -5.63 37.45 45.30
N HIS A 5 -5.46 38.78 45.25
CA HIS A 5 -4.18 39.43 45.55
C HIS A 5 -3.70 39.03 46.95
N SER A 6 -2.45 38.56 47.06
CA SER A 6 -1.85 38.28 48.37
C SER A 6 -1.68 39.59 49.17
N SER A 7 -1.93 39.52 50.48
CA SER A 7 -1.60 40.60 51.43
C SER A 7 -0.10 40.67 51.78
N VAL A 8 0.71 39.71 51.29
CA VAL A 8 2.15 39.63 51.53
C VAL A 8 2.91 40.23 50.34
N PRO A 9 3.68 41.32 50.53
CA PRO A 9 4.46 41.91 49.45
C PRO A 9 5.64 41.01 49.06
N LEU A 10 6.01 41.02 47.78
CA LEU A 10 7.24 40.38 47.29
C LEU A 10 8.45 41.09 47.90
N ARG A 11 9.40 40.30 48.41
CA ARG A 11 10.68 40.79 48.89
C ARG A 11 11.80 40.40 47.92
N PRO A 12 12.92 41.12 47.88
CA PRO A 12 14.06 40.75 47.04
C PRO A 12 14.51 39.29 47.24
N GLU A 13 14.57 38.84 48.50
CA GLU A 13 14.92 37.46 48.90
C GLU A 13 14.00 36.39 48.28
N ASP A 14 12.76 36.72 47.92
CA ASP A 14 11.84 35.76 47.30
C ASP A 14 12.23 35.45 45.84
N LEU A 15 12.94 36.35 45.16
CA LEU A 15 13.43 36.14 43.80
C LEU A 15 14.78 35.42 43.76
N ASP A 16 15.39 35.12 44.91
CA ASP A 16 16.70 34.47 44.97
C ASP A 16 16.73 33.09 44.32
N ILE A 17 15.57 32.45 44.27
CA ILE A 17 15.35 31.15 43.64
C ILE A 17 15.40 31.20 42.10
N LEU A 18 15.29 32.41 41.51
CA LEU A 18 15.40 32.62 40.07
C LEU A 18 16.88 32.72 39.68
N THR A 19 17.58 31.59 39.73
CA THR A 19 19.02 31.49 39.43
C THR A 19 19.36 31.59 37.94
N VAL A 20 18.37 31.89 37.10
CA VAL A 20 18.53 31.92 35.63
C VAL A 20 19.13 33.25 35.14
N PHE A 21 19.13 34.28 35.97
CA PHE A 21 19.83 35.54 35.70
C PHE A 21 21.32 35.41 36.04
N SER A 22 22.18 35.74 35.09
CA SER A 22 23.65 35.69 35.26
C SER A 22 24.15 36.69 36.31
N ASN A 23 23.47 37.83 36.46
CA ASN A 23 23.73 38.83 37.50
C ASN A 23 22.61 38.81 38.55
N PRO A 24 22.91 38.56 39.84
CA PRO A 24 21.92 38.54 40.92
C PRO A 24 21.18 39.87 41.16
N GLU A 25 21.69 41.01 40.69
CA GLU A 25 20.96 42.29 40.82
C GLU A 25 19.82 42.43 39.79
N ASP A 26 19.99 41.87 38.59
CA ASP A 26 19.03 41.94 37.48
C ASP A 26 17.66 41.33 37.87
N ARG A 27 17.65 40.30 38.72
CA ARG A 27 16.39 39.70 39.22
C ARG A 27 15.63 40.65 40.16
N TYR A 28 16.31 41.44 40.99
CA TYR A 28 15.62 42.38 41.89
C TYR A 28 15.02 43.54 41.11
N GLU A 29 15.59 43.87 39.96
CA GLU A 29 15.04 44.87 39.05
C GLU A 29 13.68 44.47 38.45
N LEU A 30 13.30 43.18 38.52
CA LEU A 30 11.98 42.71 38.12
C LEU A 30 10.87 42.97 39.16
N LEU A 31 11.22 43.19 40.43
CA LEU A 31 10.26 43.36 41.53
C LEU A 31 9.11 44.35 41.21
N PRO A 32 9.35 45.53 40.61
CA PRO A 32 8.28 46.50 40.34
C PRO A 32 7.25 46.00 39.32
N TYR A 33 7.59 44.99 38.52
CA TYR A 33 6.77 44.47 37.43
C TYR A 33 6.04 43.17 37.82
N LEU A 34 6.25 42.68 39.04
CA LEU A 34 5.71 41.41 39.53
C LEU A 34 4.59 41.62 40.55
N GLU A 35 3.52 40.83 40.42
CA GLU A 35 2.40 40.81 41.36
C GLU A 35 2.45 39.51 42.21
N PRO A 36 2.47 39.58 43.56
CA PRO A 36 2.45 38.38 44.39
C PRO A 36 1.10 37.64 44.32
N PHE A 37 1.20 36.31 44.40
CA PHE A 37 0.09 35.37 44.35
C PHE A 37 0.21 34.30 45.43
N GLU A 38 -0.89 34.04 46.14
CA GLU A 38 -1.02 32.90 47.06
C GLU A 38 -2.18 32.03 46.64
N LEU A 39 -1.95 30.72 46.63
CA LEU A 39 -2.97 29.72 46.34
C LEU A 39 -2.95 28.65 47.42
N LEU A 40 -4.13 28.18 47.82
CA LEU A 40 -4.29 27.03 48.70
C LEU A 40 -4.15 25.74 47.88
N PRO A 41 -3.87 24.59 48.52
CA PRO A 41 -3.97 23.29 47.85
C PRO A 41 -5.29 23.15 47.08
N ASP A 42 -5.22 22.54 45.89
CA ASP A 42 -6.29 22.35 44.90
C ASP A 42 -6.75 23.60 44.13
N ASP A 43 -6.32 24.80 44.52
CA ASP A 43 -6.59 26.01 43.74
C ASP A 43 -5.90 25.95 42.37
N THR A 44 -6.57 26.50 41.37
CA THR A 44 -6.09 26.48 39.98
C THR A 44 -5.32 27.77 39.66
N LEU A 45 -4.02 27.64 39.41
CA LEU A 45 -3.16 28.74 38.95
C LEU A 45 -3.41 29.06 37.47
N LEU A 46 -3.51 28.04 36.63
CA LEU A 46 -3.79 28.13 35.20
C LEU A 46 -4.88 27.12 34.84
N ALA A 47 -5.87 27.51 34.04
CA ALA A 47 -6.83 26.56 33.47
C ALA A 47 -6.59 26.33 31.99
N GLU A 48 -6.62 25.07 31.58
CA GLU A 48 -6.58 24.67 30.17
C GLU A 48 -7.68 25.39 29.38
N GLY A 49 -7.33 25.93 28.21
CA GLY A 49 -8.22 26.69 27.34
C GLY A 49 -8.46 28.16 27.74
N SER A 50 -8.01 28.62 28.91
CA SER A 50 -8.14 30.03 29.30
C SER A 50 -7.19 30.94 28.51
N GLU A 51 -7.40 32.25 28.56
CA GLU A 51 -6.49 33.21 27.92
C GLU A 51 -5.05 33.17 28.48
N GLY A 52 -4.08 33.39 27.60
CA GLY A 52 -2.65 33.46 27.88
C GLY A 52 -2.15 34.90 27.93
N ASP A 53 -2.35 35.59 29.05
CA ASP A 53 -2.01 37.01 29.23
C ASP A 53 -0.86 37.27 30.21
N ALA A 54 -0.36 36.23 30.87
CA ALA A 54 0.63 36.34 31.95
C ALA A 54 1.47 35.06 32.10
N MET A 55 2.63 35.17 32.74
CA MET A 55 3.38 34.03 33.25
C MET A 55 3.53 34.11 34.77
N PHE A 56 3.88 33.00 35.40
CA PHE A 56 4.01 32.87 36.84
C PHE A 56 5.34 32.20 37.20
N PHE A 57 6.04 32.78 38.16
CA PHE A 57 7.21 32.17 38.81
C PHE A 57 6.76 31.52 40.11
N ILE A 58 7.03 30.23 40.30
CA ILE A 58 6.75 29.54 41.56
C ILE A 58 7.90 29.84 42.52
N LEU A 59 7.63 30.61 43.56
CA LEU A 59 8.64 31.02 44.53
C LEU A 59 8.70 30.07 45.72
N ARG A 60 7.55 29.52 46.15
CA ARG A 60 7.44 28.49 47.21
C ARG A 60 6.27 27.55 46.94
N GLY A 61 6.37 26.32 47.46
CA GLY A 61 5.34 25.29 47.30
C GLY A 61 5.52 24.42 46.06
N GLN A 62 4.49 23.64 45.75
CA GLN A 62 4.46 22.71 44.62
C GLN A 62 3.11 22.78 43.90
N ALA A 63 3.14 22.61 42.58
CA ALA A 63 1.97 22.57 41.73
C ALA A 63 2.00 21.36 40.78
N GLN A 64 0.84 20.85 40.40
CA GLN A 64 0.66 19.76 39.46
C GLN A 64 0.26 20.30 38.10
N ILE A 65 0.87 19.79 37.02
CA ILE A 65 0.44 20.06 35.66
C ILE A 65 -0.50 18.95 35.20
N CYS A 66 -1.69 19.33 34.71
CA CYS A 66 -2.68 18.41 34.17
C CYS A 66 -3.11 18.84 32.77
N ARG A 67 -3.29 17.88 31.86
CA ARG A 67 -3.88 18.13 30.53
C ARG A 67 -4.87 17.04 30.18
N ALA A 68 -6.07 17.40 29.74
CA ALA A 68 -7.14 16.44 29.44
C ALA A 68 -7.37 15.40 30.57
N GLY A 69 -7.22 15.82 31.83
CA GLY A 69 -7.37 14.95 33.01
C GLY A 69 -6.15 14.10 33.38
N LEU A 70 -5.08 14.09 32.57
CA LEU A 70 -3.84 13.36 32.84
C LEU A 70 -2.84 14.23 33.60
N GLN A 71 -2.25 13.68 34.66
CA GLN A 71 -1.13 14.30 35.37
C GLN A 71 0.15 14.18 34.53
N LEU A 72 0.68 15.31 34.07
CA LEU A 72 1.89 15.36 33.25
C LEU A 72 3.16 15.51 34.08
N GLY A 73 3.06 16.09 35.28
CA GLY A 73 4.21 16.28 36.15
C GLY A 73 3.94 17.20 37.34
N THR A 74 4.98 17.44 38.12
CA THR A 74 4.96 18.32 39.29
C THR A 74 6.00 19.41 39.12
N LEU A 75 5.64 20.63 39.47
CA LEU A 75 6.48 21.82 39.49
C LEU A 75 6.75 22.20 40.94
N ALA A 76 7.99 22.60 41.22
CA ALA A 76 8.40 23.06 42.54
C ALA A 76 8.84 24.53 42.49
N ALA A 77 9.18 25.06 43.66
CA ALA A 77 9.85 26.35 43.79
C ALA A 77 11.07 26.45 42.84
N GLY A 78 11.18 27.57 42.12
CA GLY A 78 12.18 27.84 41.08
C GLY A 78 11.71 27.56 39.65
N TYR A 79 10.58 26.88 39.47
CA TYR A 79 9.97 26.69 38.16
C TYR A 79 9.09 27.88 37.75
N HIS A 80 8.80 27.99 36.47
CA HIS A 80 7.87 28.98 35.92
C HIS A 80 6.84 28.29 35.00
N VAL A 81 5.71 28.95 34.78
CA VAL A 81 4.65 28.48 33.89
C VAL A 81 3.96 29.63 33.16
N GLY A 82 3.42 29.34 31.99
CA GLY A 82 2.59 30.29 31.25
C GLY A 82 3.37 31.25 30.36
N GLU A 83 4.66 31.03 30.21
CA GLU A 83 5.59 31.75 29.33
C GLU A 83 5.10 31.80 27.88
N LEU A 84 4.61 30.68 27.34
CA LEU A 84 4.05 30.65 25.98
C LEU A 84 2.82 31.55 25.85
N GLY A 85 1.97 31.64 26.88
CA GLY A 85 0.83 32.55 26.89
C GLY A 85 1.30 34.00 26.84
N LEU A 86 2.20 34.39 27.75
CA LEU A 86 2.78 35.74 27.77
C LEU A 86 3.41 36.14 26.42
N ILE A 87 4.18 35.24 25.80
CA ILE A 87 4.91 35.54 24.55
C ILE A 87 3.97 35.52 23.34
N THR A 88 3.15 34.48 23.19
CA THR A 88 2.42 34.22 21.93
C THR A 88 0.96 34.66 21.94
N GLY A 89 0.36 34.90 23.12
CA GLY A 89 -1.06 35.25 23.27
C GLY A 89 -2.02 34.08 23.03
N ARG A 90 -1.51 32.87 22.84
CA ARG A 90 -2.35 31.67 22.65
C ARG A 90 -3.02 31.23 23.97
N PRO A 91 -4.18 30.54 23.90
CA PRO A 91 -4.80 29.93 25.07
C PRO A 91 -3.88 28.98 25.83
N ARG A 92 -4.15 28.74 27.11
CA ARG A 92 -3.38 27.83 27.96
C ARG A 92 -3.53 26.38 27.47
N ASN A 93 -2.41 25.67 27.33
CA ASN A 93 -2.38 24.29 26.83
C ASN A 93 -2.58 23.22 27.93
N ALA A 94 -2.51 23.61 29.20
CA ALA A 94 -2.62 22.71 30.35
C ALA A 94 -3.13 23.48 31.56
N SER A 95 -3.74 22.76 32.50
CA SER A 95 -4.09 23.27 33.81
C SER A 95 -2.93 23.11 34.78
N VAL A 96 -2.75 24.06 35.70
CA VAL A 96 -1.77 24.00 36.79
C VAL A 96 -2.51 24.21 38.10
N LYS A 97 -2.43 23.23 39.01
CA LYS A 97 -3.12 23.26 40.31
C LYS A 97 -2.13 23.17 41.46
N ALA A 98 -2.33 23.94 42.51
CA ALA A 98 -1.48 23.87 43.70
C ALA A 98 -1.65 22.51 44.40
N ILE A 99 -0.55 21.87 44.78
CA ILE A 99 -0.53 20.64 45.61
C ILE A 99 -0.34 21.00 47.08
N THR A 100 0.52 21.99 47.32
CA THR A 100 0.78 22.58 48.63
C THR A 100 0.47 24.08 48.56
N PRO A 101 0.38 24.81 49.69
CA PRO A 101 0.26 26.27 49.65
C PRO A 101 1.34 26.86 48.74
N LEU A 102 0.91 27.53 47.66
CA LEU A 102 1.77 27.98 46.58
C LEU A 102 1.93 29.49 46.67
N PHE A 103 3.18 29.96 46.74
CA PHE A 103 3.50 31.37 46.60
C PHE A 103 4.16 31.61 45.25
N ALA A 104 3.57 32.46 44.43
CA ALA A 104 4.01 32.73 43.07
C ALA A 104 4.09 34.23 42.77
N ALA A 105 4.89 34.62 41.80
CA ALA A 105 4.92 35.98 41.26
C ALA A 105 4.39 35.97 39.82
N ARG A 106 3.36 36.80 39.56
CA ARG A 106 2.75 36.98 38.25
C ARG A 106 3.43 38.12 37.50
N LEU A 107 3.85 37.85 36.26
CA LEU A 107 4.24 38.86 35.29
C LEU A 107 3.17 38.95 34.21
N SER A 108 2.41 40.04 34.21
CA SER A 108 1.37 40.29 33.20
C SER A 108 1.96 40.80 31.88
N ARG A 109 1.23 40.66 30.77
CA ARG A 109 1.60 41.25 29.48
C ARG A 109 1.83 42.76 29.59
N THR A 110 0.95 43.46 30.29
CA THR A 110 1.08 44.90 30.53
C THR A 110 2.36 45.24 31.29
N SER A 111 2.67 44.49 32.36
CA SER A 111 3.90 44.68 33.14
C SER A 111 5.15 44.34 32.33
N PHE A 112 5.08 43.33 31.45
CA PHE A 112 6.16 42.96 30.57
C PHE A 112 6.39 44.01 29.46
N ASP A 113 5.33 44.61 28.93
CA ASP A 113 5.45 45.70 27.96
C ASP A 113 6.01 46.98 28.61
N LEU A 114 5.64 47.27 29.87
CA LEU A 114 6.28 48.32 30.66
C LEU A 114 7.77 48.03 30.90
N LEU A 115 8.13 46.80 31.25
CA LEU A 115 9.52 46.38 31.42
C LEU A 115 10.34 46.61 30.14
N LYS A 116 9.78 46.31 28.95
CA LYS A 116 10.45 46.58 27.66
C LYS A 116 10.72 48.07 27.43
N LEU A 117 9.81 48.94 27.86
CA LEU A 117 9.93 50.39 27.69
C LEU A 117 10.93 50.99 28.67
N GLU A 118 10.88 50.60 29.94
CA GLU A 118 11.69 51.18 31.01
C GLU A 118 13.07 50.54 31.12
N LYS A 119 13.18 49.23 30.88
CA LYS A 119 14.42 48.43 31.04
C LYS A 119 14.61 47.44 29.88
N PRO A 120 14.91 47.92 28.66
CA PRO A 120 14.96 47.08 27.46
C PRO A 120 16.00 45.96 27.53
N LEU A 121 17.15 46.19 28.17
CA LEU A 121 18.20 45.16 28.33
C LEU A 121 17.73 44.00 29.23
N LEU A 122 17.04 44.31 30.32
CA LEU A 122 16.49 43.30 31.23
C LEU A 122 15.35 42.50 30.58
N ALA A 123 14.50 43.18 29.80
CA ALA A 123 13.47 42.51 29.02
C ALA A 123 14.06 41.56 27.96
N LEU A 124 15.15 41.96 27.31
CA LEU A 124 15.87 41.13 26.33
C LEU A 124 16.47 39.90 27.01
N GLN A 125 17.18 40.06 28.13
CA GLN A 125 17.74 38.94 28.91
C GLN A 125 16.65 37.96 29.35
N LEU A 126 15.54 38.46 29.90
CA LEU A 126 14.40 37.61 30.29
C LEU A 126 13.84 36.85 29.07
N THR A 127 13.75 37.50 27.91
CA THR A 127 13.28 36.87 26.67
C THR A 127 14.23 35.76 26.20
N GLU A 128 15.55 36.01 26.19
CA GLU A 128 16.57 35.02 25.84
C GLU A 128 16.55 33.80 26.77
N ILE A 129 16.36 34.04 28.08
CA ILE A 129 16.20 33.00 29.09
C ILE A 129 14.98 32.13 28.80
N LEU A 130 13.81 32.73 28.55
CA LEU A 130 12.58 32.00 28.26
C LEU A 130 12.71 31.17 26.98
N ILE A 131 13.32 31.72 25.93
CA ILE A 131 13.61 31.00 24.68
C ILE A 131 14.52 29.79 24.93
N SER A 132 15.59 29.97 25.72
CA SER A 132 16.55 28.91 26.03
C SER A 132 15.90 27.76 26.81
N LEU A 133 15.07 28.08 27.80
CA LEU A 133 14.36 27.08 28.62
C LEU A 133 13.31 26.31 27.81
N LEU A 134 12.57 26.98 26.92
CA LEU A 134 11.67 26.32 25.97
C LEU A 134 12.42 25.36 25.03
N GLY A 135 13.62 25.75 24.58
CA GLY A 135 14.50 24.90 23.77
C GLY A 135 14.96 23.62 24.51
N LEU A 136 15.31 23.73 25.79
CA LEU A 136 15.69 22.59 26.62
C LEU A 136 14.51 21.63 26.83
N GLN A 137 13.31 22.15 27.12
CA GLN A 137 12.10 21.32 27.29
C GLN A 137 11.72 20.57 26.00
N LEU A 138 11.84 21.21 24.83
CA LEU A 138 11.65 20.55 23.54
C LEU A 138 12.68 19.43 23.32
N THR A 139 13.92 19.64 23.75
CA THR A 139 14.97 18.62 23.65
C THR A 139 14.66 17.40 24.54
N ASP A 140 14.26 17.61 25.79
CA ASP A 140 13.89 16.52 26.71
C ASP A 140 12.62 15.77 26.28
N MET A 141 11.61 16.48 25.76
CA MET A 141 10.41 15.85 25.20
C MET A 141 10.75 15.00 23.97
N THR A 142 11.55 15.52 23.04
CA THR A 142 11.95 14.78 21.84
C THR A 142 12.85 13.60 22.19
N ASP A 143 13.68 13.70 23.23
CA ASP A 143 14.46 12.57 23.76
C ASP A 143 13.58 11.48 24.39
N SER A 144 12.57 11.88 25.18
CA SER A 144 11.63 10.96 25.80
C SER A 144 10.77 10.25 24.76
N PHE A 145 10.28 10.99 23.76
CA PHE A 145 9.50 10.45 22.64
C PHE A 145 10.34 9.49 21.78
N GLY A 146 11.60 9.85 21.47
CA GLY A 146 12.50 8.99 20.72
C GLY A 146 12.85 7.67 21.45
N ARG A 147 12.88 7.68 22.79
CA ARG A 147 13.03 6.44 23.58
C ARG A 147 11.76 5.58 23.55
N LEU A 148 10.59 6.20 23.64
CA LEU A 148 9.29 5.52 23.62
C LEU A 148 9.00 4.83 22.29
N MET A 149 9.35 5.45 21.17
CA MET A 149 9.07 4.92 19.84
C MET A 149 10.00 3.77 19.43
N GLN A 150 10.98 3.37 20.25
CA GLN A 150 12.03 2.38 19.90
C GLN A 150 12.78 2.69 18.58
N GLU A 151 12.64 3.90 18.05
CA GLU A 151 13.29 4.39 16.82
C GLU A 151 14.72 4.89 17.09
N ARG A 152 15.35 4.46 18.20
CA ARG A 152 16.62 5.04 18.65
C ARG A 152 17.82 4.19 18.22
N SER A 153 18.65 4.75 17.36
CA SER A 153 20.07 4.39 17.23
C SER A 153 20.90 5.18 18.25
N LEU A 154 21.81 4.50 18.96
CA LEU A 154 22.76 5.12 19.89
C LEU A 154 24.07 5.46 19.14
N PRO A 155 24.69 6.65 19.32
CA PRO A 155 24.16 7.96 19.78
C PRO A 155 23.78 8.92 18.62
N ARG A 156 23.00 9.98 18.92
CA ARG A 156 22.53 11.02 17.97
C ARG A 156 23.71 11.63 17.21
N ARG A 157 23.73 11.46 15.89
CA ARG A 157 24.56 12.31 15.03
C ARG A 157 23.76 13.56 14.68
N MET A 158 24.39 14.73 14.75
CA MET A 158 23.76 15.99 14.30
C MET A 158 23.57 16.02 12.79
N HIS A 159 24.43 15.28 12.08
CA HIS A 159 24.40 15.13 10.64
C HIS A 159 24.42 13.65 10.25
N VAL A 160 23.80 13.34 9.13
CA VAL A 160 23.81 12.01 8.51
C VAL A 160 24.40 12.10 7.12
N ASN A 161 25.11 11.04 6.72
CA ASN A 161 25.65 10.92 5.38
C ASN A 161 24.62 10.25 4.46
N VAL A 162 24.18 10.96 3.43
CA VAL A 162 23.21 10.50 2.45
C VAL A 162 23.89 10.29 1.12
N ARG A 163 23.90 9.06 0.62
CA ARG A 163 24.35 8.75 -0.73
C ARG A 163 23.15 8.74 -1.66
N VAL A 164 23.06 9.71 -2.56
CA VAL A 164 21.98 9.80 -3.55
C VAL A 164 22.36 9.01 -4.80
N GLU A 165 21.41 8.25 -5.35
CA GLU A 165 21.58 7.52 -6.61
C GLU A 165 22.01 8.46 -7.76
N GLY A 166 22.93 7.99 -8.59
CA GLY A 166 23.48 8.79 -9.70
C GLY A 166 24.47 9.88 -9.28
N GLN A 167 24.70 10.11 -7.98
CA GLN A 167 25.63 11.11 -7.50
C GLN A 167 26.89 10.48 -6.89
N ALA A 168 28.06 10.99 -7.32
CA ALA A 168 29.36 10.47 -6.89
C ALA A 168 29.72 10.89 -5.45
N GLN A 169 29.26 12.06 -5.01
CA GLN A 169 29.53 12.60 -3.69
C GLN A 169 28.35 12.38 -2.75
N GLY A 170 28.61 11.94 -1.52
CA GLY A 170 27.61 11.89 -0.45
C GLY A 170 27.32 13.27 0.11
N TRP A 171 26.10 13.49 0.59
CA TRP A 171 25.66 14.71 1.25
C TRP A 171 25.75 14.53 2.76
N GLU A 172 26.36 15.48 3.45
CA GLU A 172 26.24 15.60 4.89
C GLU A 172 25.11 16.59 5.19
N VAL A 173 24.02 16.10 5.78
CA VAL A 173 22.81 16.92 6.05
C VAL A 173 22.38 16.80 7.51
N PRO A 174 21.69 17.81 8.06
CA PRO A 174 21.13 17.71 9.40
C PRO A 174 20.23 16.47 9.55
N THR A 175 20.33 15.79 10.69
CA THR A 175 19.43 14.67 11.00
C THR A 175 17.98 15.16 11.01
N GLY A 176 17.11 14.45 10.30
CA GLY A 176 15.70 14.82 10.13
C GLY A 176 15.40 15.57 8.83
N THR A 177 16.41 15.91 8.02
CA THR A 177 16.19 16.41 6.64
C THR A 177 15.26 15.47 5.88
N GLN A 178 14.25 16.02 5.21
CA GLN A 178 13.25 15.22 4.48
C GLN A 178 13.84 14.69 3.17
N ALA A 179 13.48 13.45 2.79
CA ALA A 179 13.95 12.84 1.54
C ALA A 179 13.75 13.73 0.30
N LYS A 180 12.63 14.46 0.23
CA LYS A 180 12.29 15.35 -0.89
C LYS A 180 13.30 16.49 -1.12
N SER A 181 14.03 16.92 -0.09
CA SER A 181 14.95 18.05 -0.25
C SER A 181 16.23 17.68 -0.99
N LEU A 182 16.50 16.38 -1.15
CA LEU A 182 17.69 15.86 -1.83
C LEU A 182 17.38 15.16 -3.15
N LEU A 183 16.10 15.07 -3.52
CA LEU A 183 15.64 14.42 -4.74
C LEU A 183 15.06 15.45 -5.70
N PRO A 184 15.17 15.23 -7.02
CA PRO A 184 14.49 16.07 -8.00
C PRO A 184 12.97 15.90 -7.91
N SER A 185 12.21 16.88 -8.41
CA SER A 185 10.75 16.78 -8.51
C SER A 185 10.32 15.83 -9.63
N GLU A 186 11.12 15.70 -10.69
CA GLU A 186 10.82 14.90 -11.88
C GLU A 186 12.12 14.28 -12.45
N ILE A 187 11.98 13.16 -13.17
CA ILE A 187 13.07 12.50 -13.90
C ILE A 187 12.55 12.17 -15.30
N GLU A 188 13.24 12.66 -16.33
CA GLU A 188 12.85 12.46 -17.73
C GLU A 188 11.39 12.89 -18.04
N GLY A 189 10.88 13.88 -17.31
CA GLY A 189 9.49 14.37 -17.41
C GLY A 189 8.49 13.61 -16.55
N SER A 190 8.93 12.59 -15.81
CA SER A 190 8.07 11.76 -14.98
C SER A 190 8.15 12.18 -13.51
N PRO A 191 7.01 12.52 -12.86
CA PRO A 191 6.98 12.97 -11.47
C PRO A 191 7.57 11.96 -10.49
N VAL A 192 8.41 12.45 -9.58
CA VAL A 192 8.90 11.69 -8.42
C VAL A 192 7.81 11.69 -7.36
N VAL A 193 7.31 10.51 -7.03
CA VAL A 193 6.15 10.32 -6.14
C VAL A 193 6.54 9.78 -4.76
N ALA A 194 7.72 9.17 -4.65
CA ALA A 194 8.25 8.56 -3.43
C ALA A 194 9.77 8.47 -3.47
N ALA A 195 10.38 8.03 -2.36
CA ALA A 195 11.80 7.79 -2.26
C ALA A 195 12.09 6.34 -1.87
N LEU A 196 13.25 5.83 -2.27
CA LEU A 196 13.83 4.58 -1.76
C LEU A 196 14.92 4.91 -0.76
N VAL A 197 14.67 4.64 0.53
CA VAL A 197 15.64 4.80 1.62
C VAL A 197 16.16 3.42 1.99
N ASN A 198 17.43 3.14 1.70
CA ASN A 198 18.03 1.80 1.81
C ASN A 198 17.12 0.73 1.15
N TYR A 199 16.71 1.00 -0.10
CA TYR A 199 15.80 0.19 -0.92
C TYR A 199 14.35 0.08 -0.42
N LYS A 200 14.00 0.70 0.72
CA LYS A 200 12.62 0.74 1.21
C LYS A 200 11.89 1.95 0.66
N ARG A 201 10.74 1.73 0.00
CA ARG A 201 9.86 2.82 -0.40
C ARG A 201 9.30 3.56 0.81
N VAL A 202 9.42 4.87 0.80
CA VAL A 202 8.94 5.78 1.83
C VAL A 202 8.34 7.04 1.19
N SER A 203 7.51 7.77 1.94
CA SER A 203 6.98 9.06 1.48
C SER A 203 8.14 10.06 1.29
N LEU A 204 8.01 11.00 0.36
CA LEU A 204 9.01 12.06 0.18
C LEU A 204 9.16 12.96 1.42
N ASN A 205 8.14 13.01 2.28
CA ASN A 205 8.21 13.72 3.56
C ASN A 205 8.96 12.96 4.66
N THR A 206 9.47 11.75 4.37
CA THR A 206 10.15 10.92 5.38
C THR A 206 11.44 11.58 5.85
N PRO A 207 11.62 11.81 7.16
CA PRO A 207 12.84 12.35 7.72
C PRO A 207 13.98 11.32 7.70
N LEU A 208 15.18 11.76 7.29
CA LEU A 208 16.37 10.92 7.24
C LEU A 208 17.07 10.92 8.60
N MET A 209 17.00 9.78 9.31
CA MET A 209 17.45 9.66 10.70
C MET A 209 18.82 8.97 10.87
N SER A 210 19.36 8.37 9.81
CA SER A 210 20.65 7.68 9.82
C SER A 210 21.34 7.81 8.46
N ASP A 211 22.63 7.47 8.41
CA ASP A 211 23.34 7.30 7.15
C ASP A 211 22.54 6.37 6.24
N THR A 212 22.34 6.77 4.98
CA THR A 212 21.43 6.04 4.09
C THR A 212 21.81 6.18 2.63
N TYR A 213 21.42 5.17 1.85
CA TYR A 213 21.24 5.29 0.42
C TYR A 213 19.86 5.90 0.13
N LEU A 214 19.79 6.82 -0.82
CA LEU A 214 18.56 7.50 -1.25
C LEU A 214 18.44 7.43 -2.77
N ALA A 215 17.30 6.97 -3.28
CA ALA A 215 16.99 6.99 -4.70
C ALA A 215 15.58 7.53 -4.96
N PRO A 216 15.34 8.22 -6.09
CA PRO A 216 14.02 8.68 -6.49
C PRO A 216 13.14 7.52 -6.99
N LEU A 217 11.83 7.61 -6.77
CA LEU A 217 10.85 6.68 -7.32
C LEU A 217 9.77 7.45 -8.10
N THR A 218 9.75 7.29 -9.42
CA THR A 218 8.81 7.96 -10.33
C THR A 218 7.51 7.19 -10.51
N VAL A 219 6.48 7.88 -11.01
CA VAL A 219 5.17 7.26 -11.33
C VAL A 219 5.26 6.17 -12.41
N ASP A 220 6.21 6.26 -13.34
CA ASP A 220 6.42 5.25 -14.41
C ASP A 220 6.91 3.90 -13.90
N HIS A 221 7.55 3.93 -12.73
CA HIS A 221 7.88 2.72 -12.02
C HIS A 221 6.61 2.11 -11.43
N TRP A 222 6.41 0.80 -11.59
CA TRP A 222 5.20 0.10 -11.13
C TRP A 222 4.89 0.29 -9.62
N GLU A 223 5.91 0.46 -8.78
CA GLU A 223 5.72 0.83 -7.37
C GLU A 223 5.24 2.27 -7.19
N GLY A 224 5.74 3.21 -8.00
CA GLY A 224 5.31 4.60 -7.97
C GLY A 224 3.87 4.77 -8.48
N GLU A 225 3.53 4.14 -9.60
CA GLU A 225 2.14 4.03 -10.10
C GLU A 225 1.20 3.51 -9.01
N ARG A 226 1.63 2.51 -8.23
CA ARG A 226 0.85 1.97 -7.11
C ARG A 226 0.66 2.98 -5.99
N ILE A 227 1.69 3.73 -5.60
CA ILE A 227 1.61 4.79 -4.57
C ILE A 227 0.66 5.90 -5.03
N TYR A 228 0.77 6.29 -6.30
CA TYR A 228 -0.10 7.28 -6.92
C TYR A 228 -1.56 6.85 -6.87
N ARG A 229 -1.87 5.67 -7.41
CA ARG A 229 -3.21 5.08 -7.43
C ARG A 229 -3.80 4.88 -6.03
N HIS A 230 -2.99 4.43 -5.07
CA HIS A 230 -3.43 4.28 -3.68
C HIS A 230 -3.81 5.62 -3.02
N SER A 231 -3.08 6.69 -3.35
CA SER A 231 -3.36 8.05 -2.87
C SER A 231 -4.60 8.65 -3.56
N ALA A 232 -4.77 8.40 -4.86
CA ALA A 232 -5.95 8.80 -5.62
C ALA A 232 -7.23 8.17 -5.06
N ALA A 233 -7.16 6.86 -4.75
CA ALA A 233 -8.27 6.14 -4.16
C ALA A 233 -8.68 6.68 -2.78
N LEU A 234 -7.70 7.09 -1.97
CA LEU A 234 -7.97 7.70 -0.67
C LEU A 234 -8.73 9.03 -0.82
N ILE A 235 -8.36 9.82 -1.83
CA ILE A 235 -9.02 11.10 -2.11
C ILE A 235 -10.44 10.94 -2.64
N LEU A 236 -10.70 9.91 -3.46
CA LEU A 236 -12.06 9.57 -3.86
C LEU A 236 -12.94 9.21 -2.65
N LEU A 237 -12.42 8.41 -1.71
CA LEU A 237 -13.16 8.01 -0.52
C LEU A 237 -13.36 9.18 0.46
N GLU A 238 -12.37 10.08 0.57
CA GLU A 238 -12.49 11.33 1.32
C GLU A 238 -13.56 12.25 0.70
N ALA A 239 -13.57 12.40 -0.63
CA ALA A 239 -14.59 13.18 -1.34
C ALA A 239 -15.99 12.61 -1.12
N ALA A 240 -16.14 11.29 -1.20
CA ALA A 240 -17.39 10.60 -0.93
C ALA A 240 -17.84 10.80 0.52
N HIS A 241 -16.93 10.70 1.49
CA HIS A 241 -17.24 10.93 2.90
C HIS A 241 -17.70 12.37 3.17
N HIS A 242 -17.04 13.36 2.55
CA HIS A 242 -17.42 14.77 2.69
C HIS A 242 -18.81 15.08 2.11
N LEU A 243 -19.15 14.53 0.95
CA LEU A 243 -20.45 14.76 0.31
C LEU A 243 -21.56 13.91 0.94
N TYR A 244 -21.25 12.66 1.26
CA TYR A 244 -22.19 11.62 1.68
C TYR A 244 -21.57 10.73 2.77
N PRO A 245 -21.58 11.15 4.05
CA PRO A 245 -20.91 10.41 5.14
C PRO A 245 -21.36 8.94 5.29
N GLY A 246 -22.60 8.63 4.92
CA GLY A 246 -23.16 7.27 4.97
C GLY A 246 -23.00 6.45 3.68
N LEU A 247 -22.38 7.01 2.64
CA LEU A 247 -22.19 6.32 1.36
C LEU A 247 -21.13 5.24 1.48
N LYS A 248 -21.51 3.99 1.20
CA LYS A 248 -20.60 2.87 1.18
C LYS A 248 -20.01 2.67 -0.21
N MET A 249 -18.70 2.79 -0.28
CA MET A 249 -17.91 2.60 -1.49
C MET A 249 -16.78 1.63 -1.22
N ASN A 250 -16.60 0.69 -2.15
CA ASN A 250 -15.60 -0.36 -2.04
C ASN A 250 -14.78 -0.43 -3.32
N ILE A 251 -13.46 -0.35 -3.23
CA ILE A 251 -12.61 -0.57 -4.41
C ILE A 251 -12.62 -2.06 -4.75
N THR A 252 -13.17 -2.43 -5.91
CA THR A 252 -13.45 -3.82 -6.33
C THR A 252 -12.47 -4.41 -7.33
N LEU A 253 -11.76 -3.59 -8.11
CA LEU A 253 -10.69 -4.06 -9.01
C LEU A 253 -9.70 -2.94 -9.27
N SER A 254 -8.44 -3.29 -9.53
CA SER A 254 -7.42 -2.35 -9.98
C SER A 254 -6.56 -2.98 -11.06
N VAL A 255 -6.58 -2.40 -12.25
CA VAL A 255 -5.83 -2.87 -13.43
C VAL A 255 -5.22 -1.65 -14.12
N GLY A 256 -3.89 -1.61 -14.21
CA GLY A 256 -3.18 -0.42 -14.71
C GLY A 256 -3.62 0.86 -14.00
N SER A 257 -3.77 1.95 -14.72
CA SER A 257 -4.24 3.23 -14.20
C SER A 257 -5.71 3.27 -13.78
N THR A 258 -6.45 2.16 -13.85
CA THR A 258 -7.91 2.12 -13.64
C THR A 258 -8.27 1.36 -12.37
N GLN A 259 -9.23 1.89 -11.61
CA GLN A 259 -9.86 1.24 -10.47
C GLN A 259 -11.38 1.22 -10.63
N TRP A 260 -11.99 0.08 -10.34
CA TRP A 260 -13.43 -0.05 -10.24
C TRP A 260 -13.84 0.08 -8.78
N ILE A 261 -14.95 0.77 -8.57
CA ILE A 261 -15.50 1.06 -7.26
C ILE A 261 -16.95 0.65 -7.26
N GLN A 262 -17.29 -0.31 -6.40
CA GLN A 262 -18.68 -0.65 -6.14
C GLN A 262 -19.30 0.41 -5.24
N VAL A 263 -20.48 0.84 -5.62
CA VAL A 263 -21.33 1.75 -4.85
C VAL A 263 -22.55 0.94 -4.42
N ASP A 264 -22.76 0.80 -3.11
CA ASP A 264 -23.86 -0.05 -2.60
C ASP A 264 -25.23 0.54 -2.94
N THR A 265 -25.44 1.82 -2.62
CA THR A 265 -26.69 2.53 -2.91
C THR A 265 -26.35 3.92 -3.39
N CYS A 266 -26.68 4.21 -4.65
CA CYS A 266 -26.47 5.54 -5.22
C CYS A 266 -27.39 6.55 -4.53
N PRO A 267 -26.86 7.64 -3.93
CA PRO A 267 -27.67 8.67 -3.29
C PRO A 267 -28.30 9.65 -4.31
N LYS A 268 -28.05 9.44 -5.60
CA LYS A 268 -28.49 10.27 -6.73
C LYS A 268 -29.40 9.50 -7.68
N ASP A 269 -30.01 10.23 -8.61
CA ASP A 269 -30.85 9.65 -9.65
C ASP A 269 -30.03 8.78 -10.62
N SER A 270 -28.72 9.07 -10.78
CA SER A 270 -27.81 8.32 -11.64
C SER A 270 -26.38 8.23 -11.08
N LEU A 271 -25.62 7.23 -11.55
CA LEU A 271 -24.19 7.10 -11.20
C LEU A 271 -23.36 8.18 -11.90
N GLU A 272 -23.82 8.68 -13.04
CA GLU A 272 -23.21 9.76 -13.81
C GLU A 272 -23.21 11.08 -13.01
N GLU A 273 -24.34 11.41 -12.37
CA GLU A 273 -24.43 12.58 -11.48
C GLU A 273 -23.52 12.43 -10.26
N LEU A 274 -23.51 11.25 -9.63
CA LEU A 274 -22.61 10.98 -8.50
C LEU A 274 -21.14 11.12 -8.94
N ALA A 275 -20.77 10.61 -10.11
CA ALA A 275 -19.41 10.71 -10.64
C ALA A 275 -18.98 12.16 -10.84
N THR A 276 -19.87 13.01 -11.37
CA THR A 276 -19.59 14.44 -11.58
C THR A 276 -19.38 15.18 -10.27
N GLU A 277 -20.25 14.98 -9.27
CA GLU A 277 -20.06 15.64 -7.97
C GLU A 277 -18.80 15.16 -7.24
N LEU A 278 -18.48 13.87 -7.31
CA LEU A 278 -17.24 13.33 -6.76
C LEU A 278 -16.03 13.93 -7.49
N GLN A 279 -16.08 14.07 -8.81
CA GLN A 279 -15.02 14.70 -9.59
C GLN A 279 -14.76 16.14 -9.15
N ASP A 280 -15.82 16.94 -8.97
CA ASP A 280 -15.71 18.34 -8.54
C ASP A 280 -15.17 18.46 -7.10
N MET A 281 -15.62 17.57 -6.21
CA MET A 281 -15.11 17.51 -4.85
C MET A 281 -13.64 17.09 -4.80
N ILE A 282 -13.22 16.12 -5.61
CA ILE A 282 -11.82 15.71 -5.74
C ILE A 282 -10.96 16.90 -6.18
N GLN A 283 -11.38 17.66 -7.19
CA GLN A 283 -10.65 18.86 -7.63
C GLN A 283 -10.52 19.89 -6.50
N THR A 284 -11.58 20.07 -5.71
CA THR A 284 -11.56 20.96 -4.54
C THR A 284 -10.57 20.48 -3.48
N LEU A 285 -10.51 19.17 -3.18
CA LEU A 285 -9.58 18.59 -2.20
C LEU A 285 -8.12 18.59 -2.68
N VAL A 286 -7.89 18.41 -3.98
CA VAL A 286 -6.56 18.50 -4.60
C VAL A 286 -6.02 19.94 -4.48
N ALA A 287 -6.85 20.94 -4.77
CA ALA A 287 -6.48 22.36 -4.68
C ALA A 287 -6.14 22.82 -3.25
N GLN A 288 -6.56 22.08 -2.22
CA GLN A 288 -6.21 22.38 -0.82
C GLN A 288 -4.80 21.94 -0.42
N GLU A 289 -4.13 21.12 -1.24
CA GLU A 289 -2.79 20.57 -0.98
C GLU A 289 -2.61 19.97 0.43
N LYS A 290 -3.66 19.31 0.94
CA LYS A 290 -3.62 18.67 2.27
C LYS A 290 -2.58 17.55 2.31
N ALA A 291 -1.80 17.49 3.38
CA ALA A 291 -0.83 16.42 3.58
C ALA A 291 -1.51 15.07 3.83
N PHE A 292 -1.03 14.01 3.18
CA PHE A 292 -1.35 12.65 3.59
C PHE A 292 -0.57 12.30 4.86
N ARG A 293 -1.27 11.77 5.86
CA ARG A 293 -0.73 11.48 7.19
C ARG A 293 -0.81 10.00 7.49
N HIS A 294 0.22 9.50 8.16
CA HIS A 294 0.21 8.18 8.77
C HIS A 294 -0.01 8.33 10.27
N GLU A 295 -0.96 7.57 10.79
CA GLU A 295 -1.30 7.59 12.21
C GLU A 295 -1.19 6.18 12.79
N TRP A 296 -0.83 6.08 14.06
CA TRP A 296 -0.69 4.82 14.78
C TRP A 296 -1.68 4.77 15.93
N TRP A 297 -2.76 4.04 15.73
CA TRP A 297 -3.85 3.95 16.70
C TRP A 297 -3.75 2.66 17.51
N ALA A 298 -4.26 2.66 18.74
CA ALA A 298 -4.49 1.41 19.45
C ALA A 298 -5.58 0.62 18.73
N VAL A 299 -5.45 -0.71 18.69
CA VAL A 299 -6.45 -1.56 18.01
C VAL A 299 -7.82 -1.43 18.70
N GLU A 300 -7.82 -1.27 20.02
CA GLU A 300 -9.00 -1.10 20.87
C GLU A 300 -9.76 0.21 20.57
N GLU A 301 -9.07 1.24 20.07
CA GLU A 301 -9.67 2.51 19.65
C GLU A 301 -10.16 2.44 18.20
N ALA A 302 -9.40 1.77 17.32
CA ALA A 302 -9.72 1.65 15.91
C ALA A 302 -10.99 0.82 15.63
N ILE A 303 -11.24 -0.24 16.41
CA ILE A 303 -12.43 -1.09 16.26
C ILE A 303 -13.74 -0.30 16.39
N PRO A 304 -14.04 0.34 17.54
CA PRO A 304 -15.29 1.08 17.70
C PRO A 304 -15.38 2.24 16.71
N PHE A 305 -14.27 2.93 16.41
CA PHE A 305 -14.26 3.98 15.39
C PHE A 305 -14.76 3.48 14.03
N PHE A 306 -14.25 2.35 13.53
CA PHE A 306 -14.71 1.81 12.26
C PHE A 306 -16.15 1.31 12.32
N GLU A 307 -16.58 0.70 13.43
CA GLU A 307 -17.96 0.25 13.62
C GLU A 307 -18.96 1.41 13.61
N ASP A 308 -18.67 2.48 14.36
CA ASP A 308 -19.52 3.68 14.46
C ASP A 308 -19.65 4.40 13.11
N ASN A 309 -18.63 4.27 12.25
CA ASN A 309 -18.64 4.81 10.88
C ASN A 309 -19.14 3.79 9.83
N GLY A 310 -19.73 2.66 10.25
CA GLY A 310 -20.32 1.66 9.35
C GLY A 310 -19.32 0.86 8.52
N ARG A 311 -18.04 0.89 8.89
CA ARG A 311 -16.89 0.29 8.19
C ARG A 311 -16.54 -1.09 8.74
N VAL A 312 -17.44 -2.03 8.47
CA VAL A 312 -17.44 -3.37 9.07
C VAL A 312 -16.22 -4.19 8.65
N GLU A 313 -15.76 -4.05 7.41
CA GLU A 313 -14.59 -4.75 6.87
C GLU A 313 -13.30 -4.36 7.58
N ALA A 314 -13.09 -3.07 7.80
CA ALA A 314 -11.94 -2.54 8.54
C ALA A 314 -11.96 -3.02 10.00
N ALA A 315 -13.12 -2.93 10.67
CA ALA A 315 -13.30 -3.44 12.03
C ALA A 315 -13.03 -4.96 12.12
N ALA A 316 -13.54 -5.74 11.17
CA ALA A 316 -13.30 -7.18 11.09
C ALA A 316 -11.80 -7.49 10.95
N MET A 317 -11.07 -6.69 10.16
CA MET A 317 -9.63 -6.82 10.01
C MET A 317 -8.92 -6.58 11.34
N MET A 318 -9.25 -5.49 12.04
CA MET A 318 -8.67 -5.14 13.35
C MET A 318 -8.81 -6.27 14.39
N ARG A 319 -9.98 -6.94 14.46
CA ARG A 319 -10.21 -8.05 15.41
C ARG A 319 -9.30 -9.26 15.18
N THR A 320 -8.75 -9.40 13.98
CA THR A 320 -7.89 -10.54 13.61
C THR A 320 -6.41 -10.21 13.62
N ILE A 321 -6.05 -8.93 13.68
CA ILE A 321 -4.67 -8.47 13.88
C ILE A 321 -4.18 -8.88 15.29
N ARG A 322 -2.88 -9.17 15.40
CA ARG A 322 -2.19 -9.54 16.65
C ARG A 322 -1.06 -8.56 16.97
N ALA A 323 -1.34 -7.28 16.78
CA ALA A 323 -0.49 -6.16 17.16
C ALA A 323 -1.28 -5.25 18.10
N SER A 324 -0.60 -4.54 19.00
CA SER A 324 -1.24 -3.57 19.90
C SER A 324 -1.64 -2.27 19.19
N ARG A 325 -1.06 -2.01 18.02
CA ARG A 325 -1.31 -0.81 17.23
C ARG A 325 -1.46 -1.15 15.76
N VAL A 326 -2.27 -0.35 15.07
CA VAL A 326 -2.43 -0.39 13.62
C VAL A 326 -1.94 0.91 13.01
N SER A 327 -1.34 0.83 11.82
CA SER A 327 -1.01 2.00 11.02
C SER A 327 -2.16 2.32 10.09
N LEU A 328 -2.68 3.53 10.18
CA LEU A 328 -3.73 4.08 9.34
C LEU A 328 -3.16 5.20 8.46
N VAL A 329 -3.82 5.47 7.35
CA VAL A 329 -3.52 6.58 6.44
C VAL A 329 -4.75 7.43 6.18
N THR A 330 -4.57 8.74 6.14
CA THR A 330 -5.67 9.71 5.95
C THR A 330 -5.18 10.98 5.27
N CYS A 331 -6.07 11.70 4.59
CA CYS A 331 -5.88 13.09 4.17
C CYS A 331 -6.87 14.07 4.86
N GLY A 332 -7.71 13.58 5.77
CA GLY A 332 -8.82 14.32 6.35
C GLY A 332 -9.55 13.49 7.39
N GLU A 333 -10.79 13.13 7.12
CA GLU A 333 -11.70 12.42 8.03
C GLU A 333 -11.82 10.92 7.68
N PHE A 334 -11.51 10.52 6.44
CA PHE A 334 -11.48 9.11 6.06
C PHE A 334 -10.13 8.47 6.42
N TYR A 335 -10.18 7.27 7.02
CA TYR A 335 -8.99 6.53 7.48
C TYR A 335 -8.86 5.16 6.81
N GLY A 336 -7.90 4.96 5.92
CA GLY A 336 -7.61 3.63 5.34
C GLY A 336 -6.57 2.85 6.14
N ILE A 337 -6.58 1.52 6.07
CA ILE A 337 -5.48 0.69 6.59
C ILE A 337 -4.22 0.93 5.75
N SER A 338 -3.11 1.29 6.38
CA SER A 338 -1.87 1.60 5.67
C SER A 338 -1.06 0.36 5.30
N MET A 339 -0.78 0.19 3.99
CA MET A 339 0.05 -0.90 3.44
C MET A 339 1.35 -0.42 2.76
N GLY A 340 1.60 0.89 2.80
CA GLY A 340 2.73 1.53 2.13
C GLY A 340 2.60 3.05 2.19
N PRO A 341 3.59 3.77 1.63
CA PRO A 341 3.54 5.22 1.61
C PRO A 341 2.43 5.73 0.69
N CYS A 342 1.91 6.91 1.02
CA CYS A 342 1.12 7.76 0.12
C CYS A 342 1.98 8.89 -0.45
N LEU A 343 1.42 9.60 -1.43
CA LEU A 343 1.96 10.87 -1.93
C LEU A 343 2.15 11.88 -0.78
N PRO A 344 2.98 12.92 -0.93
CA PRO A 344 3.25 13.88 0.14
C PRO A 344 2.02 14.71 0.54
N HIS A 345 1.23 15.13 -0.45
CA HIS A 345 -0.01 15.87 -0.28
C HIS A 345 -0.91 15.72 -1.51
N THR A 346 -2.18 16.12 -1.38
CA THR A 346 -3.20 15.97 -2.43
C THR A 346 -2.84 16.70 -3.73
N GLY A 347 -2.09 17.80 -3.65
CA GLY A 347 -1.61 18.56 -4.82
C GLY A 347 -0.69 17.80 -5.78
N TYR A 348 -0.13 16.63 -5.40
CA TYR A 348 0.61 15.75 -6.32
C TYR A 348 -0.31 14.97 -7.27
N LEU A 349 -1.62 14.95 -7.01
CA LEU A 349 -2.59 14.24 -7.83
C LEU A 349 -3.04 15.13 -8.98
N HIS A 350 -2.71 14.69 -10.18
CA HIS A 350 -3.14 15.23 -11.46
C HIS A 350 -3.89 14.14 -12.27
N ASP A 351 -4.61 14.53 -13.32
CA ASP A 351 -5.24 13.59 -14.26
C ASP A 351 -6.12 12.51 -13.61
N LEU A 352 -6.93 12.92 -12.62
CA LEU A 352 -7.92 12.06 -11.97
C LEU A 352 -9.27 12.23 -12.64
N HIS A 353 -9.82 11.11 -13.12
CA HIS A 353 -11.12 11.06 -13.79
C HIS A 353 -12.03 10.02 -13.14
N VAL A 354 -13.19 10.46 -12.66
CA VAL A 354 -14.27 9.60 -12.14
C VAL A 354 -15.41 9.55 -13.15
N GLN A 355 -15.85 8.35 -13.49
CA GLN A 355 -16.97 8.14 -14.40
C GLN A 355 -17.86 6.99 -13.94
N ALA A 356 -19.10 6.97 -14.42
CA ALA A 356 -19.99 5.83 -14.25
C ALA A 356 -19.46 4.60 -14.99
N GLY A 357 -19.65 3.43 -14.40
CA GLY A 357 -19.25 2.14 -14.95
C GLY A 357 -20.30 1.06 -14.69
N VAL A 358 -20.09 -0.10 -15.29
CA VAL A 358 -20.97 -1.25 -15.05
C VAL A 358 -20.83 -1.69 -13.59
N GLY A 359 -21.91 -1.56 -12.81
CA GLY A 359 -21.96 -1.97 -11.41
C GLY A 359 -21.35 -0.98 -10.40
N GLY A 360 -21.03 0.26 -10.81
CA GLY A 360 -20.50 1.28 -9.90
C GLY A 360 -19.78 2.42 -10.60
N LEU A 361 -18.69 2.90 -10.02
CA LEU A 361 -17.84 3.97 -10.54
C LEU A 361 -16.49 3.42 -11.02
N ILE A 362 -15.83 4.20 -11.86
CA ILE A 362 -14.48 3.95 -12.34
C ILE A 362 -13.63 5.18 -12.06
N LEU A 363 -12.48 5.00 -11.40
CA LEU A 363 -11.44 6.00 -11.20
C LEU A 363 -10.26 5.70 -12.11
N THR A 364 -9.86 6.66 -12.94
CA THR A 364 -8.69 6.58 -13.80
C THR A 364 -7.65 7.61 -13.38
N THR A 365 -6.39 7.20 -13.31
CA THR A 365 -5.23 8.05 -12.96
C THR A 365 -4.32 8.33 -14.16
N ALA A 366 -4.91 8.40 -15.36
CA ALA A 366 -4.22 8.61 -16.62
C ALA A 366 -5.14 9.37 -17.58
N SER A 367 -4.55 10.02 -18.58
CA SER A 367 -5.25 10.82 -19.58
C SER A 367 -6.21 10.00 -20.46
N GLN A 368 -6.01 8.69 -20.57
CA GLN A 368 -6.94 7.78 -21.24
C GLN A 368 -7.37 6.65 -20.29
N GLY A 369 -8.69 6.49 -20.19
CA GLY A 369 -9.33 5.40 -19.45
C GLY A 369 -9.41 4.09 -20.25
N PRO A 370 -9.95 3.02 -19.63
CA PRO A 370 -10.15 1.74 -20.30
C PRO A 370 -11.15 1.88 -21.46
N SER A 371 -10.99 1.07 -22.51
CA SER A 371 -11.96 1.07 -23.61
C SER A 371 -13.31 0.48 -23.17
N VAL A 372 -14.39 0.77 -23.92
CA VAL A 372 -15.72 0.21 -23.64
C VAL A 372 -15.72 -1.33 -23.61
N ALA A 373 -14.90 -1.96 -24.47
CA ALA A 373 -14.75 -3.41 -24.50
C ALA A 373 -14.06 -3.93 -23.22
N ASP A 374 -13.02 -3.23 -22.73
CA ASP A 374 -12.35 -3.58 -21.47
C ASP A 374 -13.35 -3.52 -20.30
N LEU A 375 -14.18 -2.47 -20.25
CA LEU A 375 -15.18 -2.30 -19.21
C LEU A 375 -16.16 -3.48 -19.13
N ALA A 376 -16.62 -4.00 -20.27
CA ALA A 376 -17.55 -5.13 -20.31
C ALA A 376 -16.92 -6.44 -19.81
N SER A 377 -15.70 -6.76 -20.27
CA SER A 377 -15.00 -7.99 -19.90
C SER A 377 -14.65 -8.02 -18.41
N TYR A 378 -14.15 -6.90 -17.86
CA TYR A 378 -13.86 -6.81 -16.43
C TYR A 378 -15.14 -6.79 -15.57
N ALA A 379 -16.23 -6.19 -16.05
CA ALA A 379 -17.49 -6.17 -15.31
C ALA A 379 -18.08 -7.58 -15.09
N GLN A 380 -18.08 -8.43 -16.12
CA GLN A 380 -18.56 -9.81 -15.97
C GLN A 380 -17.73 -10.59 -14.95
N LEU A 381 -16.41 -10.46 -15.03
CA LEU A 381 -15.48 -11.12 -14.12
C LEU A 381 -15.65 -10.62 -12.66
N MET A 382 -15.89 -9.33 -12.46
CA MET A 382 -16.23 -8.79 -11.12
C MET A 382 -17.59 -9.30 -10.61
N SER A 383 -18.61 -9.38 -11.46
CA SER A 383 -19.93 -9.88 -11.06
C SER A 383 -19.85 -11.33 -10.58
N ASP A 384 -19.15 -12.18 -11.33
CA ASP A 384 -18.95 -13.57 -10.96
C ASP A 384 -18.17 -13.69 -9.65
N HIS A 385 -17.13 -12.86 -9.49
CA HIS A 385 -16.33 -12.78 -8.27
C HIS A 385 -17.14 -12.37 -7.03
N ASN A 386 -17.90 -11.28 -7.12
CA ASN A 386 -18.71 -10.79 -6.02
C ASN A 386 -19.75 -11.83 -5.60
N ARG A 387 -20.37 -12.53 -6.57
CA ARG A 387 -21.31 -13.63 -6.29
C ARG A 387 -20.66 -14.76 -5.49
N MET A 388 -19.40 -15.10 -5.77
CA MET A 388 -18.65 -16.10 -5.00
C MET A 388 -18.45 -15.62 -3.55
N LEU A 389 -17.95 -14.41 -3.36
CA LEU A 389 -17.69 -13.81 -2.05
C LEU A 389 -18.98 -13.70 -1.20
N GLU A 390 -20.08 -13.25 -1.81
CA GLU A 390 -21.41 -13.20 -1.19
C GLU A 390 -21.89 -14.60 -0.76
N SER A 391 -21.72 -15.62 -1.60
CA SER A 391 -22.11 -16.99 -1.26
C SER A 391 -21.33 -17.60 -0.08
N LEU A 392 -20.14 -17.04 0.18
CA LEU A 392 -19.29 -17.42 1.30
C LEU A 392 -19.49 -16.54 2.53
N HIS A 393 -20.24 -15.44 2.41
CA HIS A 393 -20.31 -14.36 3.41
C HIS A 393 -18.93 -13.83 3.81
N ILE A 394 -18.02 -13.70 2.83
CA ILE A 394 -16.66 -13.20 3.03
C ILE A 394 -16.45 -11.98 2.14
N HIS A 395 -16.29 -10.81 2.77
CA HIS A 395 -16.09 -9.54 2.06
C HIS A 395 -14.70 -8.94 2.25
N SER A 396 -13.93 -9.42 3.24
CA SER A 396 -12.58 -8.93 3.54
C SER A 396 -11.70 -10.02 4.12
N VAL A 397 -10.39 -9.75 4.23
CA VAL A 397 -9.42 -10.60 4.94
C VAL A 397 -9.83 -10.82 6.40
N GLY A 398 -10.39 -9.80 7.06
CA GLY A 398 -10.91 -9.90 8.41
C GLY A 398 -12.04 -10.93 8.54
N HIS A 399 -13.04 -10.87 7.66
CA HIS A 399 -14.12 -11.85 7.60
C HIS A 399 -13.61 -13.27 7.30
N PHE A 400 -12.72 -13.40 6.31
CA PHE A 400 -12.08 -14.67 5.98
C PHE A 400 -11.34 -15.28 7.19
N ASN A 401 -10.54 -14.48 7.88
CA ASN A 401 -9.80 -14.91 9.06
C ASN A 401 -10.73 -15.37 10.18
N GLN A 402 -11.81 -14.63 10.46
CA GLN A 402 -12.81 -15.02 11.45
C GLN A 402 -13.51 -16.34 11.09
N ALA A 403 -13.86 -16.53 9.81
CA ALA A 403 -14.46 -17.77 9.33
C ALA A 403 -13.49 -18.96 9.50
N CYS A 404 -12.20 -18.76 9.25
CA CYS A 404 -11.19 -19.79 9.50
C CYS A 404 -11.04 -20.12 10.99
N ILE A 405 -10.96 -19.09 11.85
CA ILE A 405 -10.82 -19.25 13.32
C ILE A 405 -12.03 -19.97 13.92
N SER A 406 -13.23 -19.73 13.37
CA SER A 406 -14.47 -20.40 13.78
C SER A 406 -14.64 -21.81 13.21
N GLY A 407 -13.62 -22.37 12.52
CA GLY A 407 -13.60 -23.76 12.07
C GLY A 407 -14.24 -24.01 10.71
N GLN A 408 -14.52 -22.97 9.91
CA GLN A 408 -15.20 -23.10 8.61
C GLN A 408 -14.26 -23.44 7.44
N VAL A 409 -12.97 -23.62 7.70
CA VAL A 409 -11.89 -23.81 6.70
C VAL A 409 -12.27 -24.80 5.59
N VAL A 410 -12.73 -26.00 5.96
CA VAL A 410 -13.02 -27.07 5.01
C VAL A 410 -14.17 -26.69 4.07
N GLN A 411 -15.22 -26.05 4.61
CA GLN A 411 -16.35 -25.62 3.81
C GLN A 411 -15.96 -24.49 2.86
N LEU A 412 -15.17 -23.52 3.32
CA LEU A 412 -14.67 -22.42 2.50
C LEU A 412 -13.86 -22.94 1.30
N ILE A 413 -12.94 -23.87 1.54
CA ILE A 413 -12.11 -24.46 0.48
C ILE A 413 -12.98 -25.21 -0.53
N ARG A 414 -13.93 -26.03 -0.06
CA ARG A 414 -14.83 -26.79 -0.94
C ARG A 414 -15.67 -25.90 -1.84
N VAL A 415 -16.26 -24.84 -1.29
CA VAL A 415 -17.09 -23.90 -2.06
C VAL A 415 -16.22 -23.11 -3.04
N ALA A 416 -15.03 -22.66 -2.61
CA ALA A 416 -14.11 -21.95 -3.49
C ALA A 416 -13.65 -22.80 -4.69
N GLU A 417 -13.28 -24.06 -4.44
CA GLU A 417 -12.91 -25.02 -5.49
C GLU A 417 -14.08 -25.38 -6.41
N GLY A 418 -15.27 -25.57 -5.84
CA GLY A 418 -16.49 -25.81 -6.60
C GLY A 418 -16.84 -24.63 -7.53
N PHE A 419 -16.59 -23.40 -7.10
CA PHE A 419 -16.79 -22.21 -7.94
C PHE A 419 -15.81 -22.19 -9.13
N HIS A 420 -14.53 -22.47 -8.88
CA HIS A 420 -13.53 -22.61 -9.94
C HIS A 420 -13.91 -23.71 -10.94
N GLU A 421 -14.33 -24.88 -10.46
CA GLU A 421 -14.73 -26.00 -11.31
C GLU A 421 -15.96 -25.65 -12.16
N LYS A 422 -16.95 -24.97 -11.56
CA LYS A 422 -18.15 -24.50 -12.27
C LYS A 422 -17.80 -23.54 -13.40
N ARG A 423 -16.86 -22.61 -13.18
CA ARG A 423 -16.42 -21.66 -14.22
C ARG A 423 -15.70 -22.36 -15.37
N LEU A 424 -14.84 -23.34 -15.06
CA LEU A 424 -14.17 -24.15 -16.08
C LEU A 424 -15.16 -24.95 -16.93
N SER A 425 -16.13 -25.59 -16.29
CA SER A 425 -17.23 -26.31 -16.97
C SER A 425 -18.02 -25.37 -17.88
N GLN A 426 -18.43 -24.19 -17.40
CA GLN A 426 -19.14 -23.20 -18.22
C GLN A 426 -18.33 -22.72 -19.43
N MET A 427 -17.01 -22.59 -19.30
CA MET A 427 -16.13 -22.26 -20.42
C MET A 427 -16.06 -23.40 -21.44
N ALA A 428 -15.90 -24.64 -20.96
CA ALA A 428 -15.88 -25.82 -21.83
C ALA A 428 -17.22 -26.01 -22.56
N ASP A 429 -18.36 -25.71 -21.92
CA ASP A 429 -19.68 -25.77 -22.53
C ASP A 429 -19.83 -24.74 -23.67
N LYS A 430 -19.35 -23.50 -23.45
CA LYS A 430 -19.34 -22.45 -24.48
C LYS A 430 -18.49 -22.86 -25.69
N ILE A 431 -17.31 -23.43 -25.43
CA ILE A 431 -16.42 -23.94 -26.49
C ILE A 431 -17.12 -25.08 -27.24
N ALA A 432 -17.75 -26.01 -26.53
CA ALA A 432 -18.41 -27.15 -27.13
C ALA A 432 -19.62 -26.77 -28.01
N GLN A 433 -20.38 -25.76 -27.61
CA GLN A 433 -21.47 -25.20 -28.42
C GLN A 433 -21.00 -24.61 -29.75
N ALA A 434 -19.73 -24.18 -29.82
CA ALA A 434 -19.11 -23.59 -31.01
C ALA A 434 -18.03 -24.50 -31.63
N ARG A 435 -18.02 -25.81 -31.35
CA ARG A 435 -16.99 -26.78 -31.78
C ARG A 435 -16.81 -26.93 -33.30
N GLU A 436 -17.82 -26.56 -34.08
CA GLU A 436 -17.73 -26.54 -35.54
C GLU A 436 -16.83 -25.41 -36.03
N ARG A 437 -16.82 -24.28 -35.30
CA ARG A 437 -16.04 -23.08 -35.61
C ARG A 437 -14.70 -23.11 -34.88
N ILE A 438 -14.71 -23.25 -33.55
CA ILE A 438 -13.52 -23.15 -32.70
C ILE A 438 -12.67 -24.41 -32.85
N LYS A 439 -11.45 -24.24 -33.35
CA LYS A 439 -10.45 -25.32 -33.50
C LYS A 439 -9.18 -25.07 -32.70
N ILE A 440 -8.90 -23.82 -32.31
CA ILE A 440 -7.72 -23.44 -31.53
C ILE A 440 -8.14 -22.58 -30.34
N ILE A 441 -7.70 -22.97 -29.16
CA ILE A 441 -7.90 -22.25 -27.90
C ILE A 441 -6.56 -21.68 -27.46
N CYS A 442 -6.38 -20.37 -27.60
CA CYS A 442 -5.17 -19.69 -27.17
C CYS A 442 -5.27 -19.31 -25.69
N ILE A 443 -4.30 -19.72 -24.88
CA ILE A 443 -4.28 -19.50 -23.43
C ILE A 443 -3.05 -18.69 -23.09
N ALA A 444 -3.26 -17.43 -22.74
CA ALA A 444 -2.19 -16.55 -22.29
C ALA A 444 -2.40 -16.09 -20.86
N GLY A 445 -1.30 -15.78 -20.20
CA GLY A 445 -1.32 -15.29 -18.83
C GLY A 445 0.10 -15.02 -18.39
N PRO A 446 0.30 -14.08 -17.47
CA PRO A 446 1.64 -13.70 -17.03
C PRO A 446 2.27 -14.76 -16.11
N SER A 447 3.50 -14.53 -15.64
CA SER A 447 4.23 -15.52 -14.84
C SER A 447 3.50 -15.89 -13.54
N SER A 448 3.44 -17.17 -13.17
CA SER A 448 2.72 -17.63 -11.95
C SER A 448 1.20 -17.35 -11.94
N SER A 449 0.57 -17.30 -13.12
CA SER A 449 -0.90 -17.17 -13.22
C SER A 449 -1.66 -18.50 -13.07
N GLY A 450 -0.99 -19.66 -13.08
CA GLY A 450 -1.65 -20.98 -12.95
C GLY A 450 -2.05 -21.63 -14.27
N LYS A 451 -1.42 -21.21 -15.39
CA LYS A 451 -1.72 -21.71 -16.75
C LYS A 451 -1.65 -23.23 -16.84
N THR A 452 -0.56 -23.82 -16.36
CA THR A 452 -0.28 -25.23 -16.57
C THR A 452 -1.36 -26.10 -15.93
N THR A 453 -1.75 -25.80 -14.70
CA THR A 453 -2.84 -26.53 -14.03
C THR A 453 -4.21 -26.19 -14.60
N PHE A 454 -4.43 -24.92 -14.98
CA PHE A 454 -5.67 -24.51 -15.65
C PHE A 454 -5.91 -25.30 -16.93
N ILE A 455 -4.88 -25.48 -17.77
CA ILE A 455 -4.95 -26.25 -19.01
C ILE A 455 -5.37 -27.68 -18.72
N LYS A 456 -4.71 -28.36 -17.77
CA LYS A 456 -5.06 -29.74 -17.39
C LYS A 456 -6.52 -29.86 -16.92
N ARG A 457 -7.00 -28.90 -16.11
CA ARG A 457 -8.40 -28.88 -15.65
C ARG A 457 -9.39 -28.59 -16.76
N LEU A 458 -9.09 -27.64 -17.64
CA LEU A 458 -9.91 -27.33 -18.82
C LEU A 458 -9.96 -28.54 -19.77
N SER A 459 -8.85 -29.24 -19.97
CA SER A 459 -8.79 -30.46 -20.77
C SER A 459 -9.76 -31.52 -20.30
N VAL A 460 -9.87 -31.74 -18.98
CA VAL A 460 -10.85 -32.67 -18.39
C VAL A 460 -12.28 -32.24 -18.73
N GLN A 461 -12.60 -30.95 -18.59
CA GLN A 461 -13.93 -30.43 -18.91
C GLN A 461 -14.27 -30.52 -20.40
N LEU A 462 -13.30 -30.29 -21.29
CA LEU A 462 -13.48 -30.49 -22.73
C LEU A 462 -13.74 -31.98 -23.06
N GLN A 463 -13.00 -32.89 -22.44
CA GLN A 463 -13.19 -34.34 -22.63
C GLN A 463 -14.57 -34.81 -22.16
N ILE A 464 -15.10 -34.26 -21.06
CA ILE A 464 -16.47 -34.52 -20.61
C ILE A 464 -17.48 -34.11 -21.69
N ASN A 465 -17.21 -33.02 -22.41
CA ASN A 465 -18.01 -32.55 -23.55
C ASN A 465 -17.72 -33.29 -24.87
N GLY A 466 -16.95 -34.38 -24.83
CA GLY A 466 -16.61 -35.18 -26.00
C GLY A 466 -15.61 -34.51 -26.94
N ILE A 467 -14.82 -33.57 -26.42
CA ILE A 467 -13.79 -32.85 -27.18
C ILE A 467 -12.41 -33.31 -26.72
N LYS A 468 -11.56 -33.70 -27.65
CA LYS A 468 -10.18 -34.14 -27.40
C LYS A 468 -9.23 -32.95 -27.48
N PRO A 469 -8.66 -32.47 -26.36
CA PRO A 469 -7.66 -31.40 -26.40
C PRO A 469 -6.27 -31.95 -26.78
N LEU A 470 -5.58 -31.27 -27.68
CA LEU A 470 -4.16 -31.49 -27.98
C LEU A 470 -3.36 -30.23 -27.63
N ASN A 471 -2.31 -30.37 -26.82
CA ASN A 471 -1.55 -29.21 -26.34
C ASN A 471 -0.37 -28.90 -27.26
N ILE A 472 -0.17 -27.61 -27.51
CA ILE A 472 1.01 -27.05 -28.18
C ILE A 472 1.53 -25.93 -27.29
N SER A 473 2.77 -26.08 -26.81
CA SER A 473 3.46 -25.04 -26.05
C SER A 473 4.16 -24.07 -27.01
N LEU A 474 3.91 -22.77 -26.85
CA LEU A 474 4.65 -21.74 -27.59
C LEU A 474 6.14 -21.77 -27.27
N ASP A 475 6.50 -22.22 -26.08
CA ASP A 475 7.89 -22.39 -25.65
C ASP A 475 8.64 -23.43 -26.52
N ASP A 476 7.94 -24.38 -27.15
CA ASP A 476 8.56 -25.34 -28.06
C ASP A 476 8.97 -24.71 -29.42
N TYR A 477 8.52 -23.49 -29.69
CA TYR A 477 8.76 -22.74 -30.92
C TYR A 477 9.79 -21.61 -30.75
N TYR A 478 10.56 -21.57 -29.65
CA TYR A 478 11.67 -20.62 -29.54
C TYR A 478 12.68 -20.79 -30.69
N VAL A 479 13.19 -19.68 -31.20
CA VAL A 479 14.35 -19.69 -32.11
C VAL A 479 15.60 -20.14 -31.35
N ASP A 480 16.61 -20.60 -32.08
CA ASP A 480 17.91 -20.93 -31.47
C ASP A 480 18.43 -19.73 -30.67
N ARG A 481 19.07 -19.98 -29.52
CA ARG A 481 19.56 -18.93 -28.61
C ARG A 481 20.41 -17.88 -29.32
N GLU A 482 21.21 -18.30 -30.30
CA GLU A 482 22.07 -17.40 -31.11
C GLU A 482 21.27 -16.44 -32.01
N LYS A 483 20.00 -16.75 -32.30
CA LYS A 483 19.07 -15.96 -33.10
C LYS A 483 18.07 -15.18 -32.25
N THR A 484 18.04 -15.41 -30.94
CA THR A 484 17.16 -14.69 -30.02
C THR A 484 17.57 -13.21 -30.00
N PRO A 485 16.63 -12.26 -30.17
CA PRO A 485 16.93 -10.83 -30.12
C PRO A 485 17.62 -10.42 -28.81
N LEU A 486 18.40 -9.34 -28.87
CA LEU A 486 19.01 -8.75 -27.68
C LEU A 486 18.21 -7.53 -27.22
N ASP A 487 18.10 -7.36 -25.91
CA ASP A 487 17.47 -6.22 -25.26
C ASP A 487 18.39 -4.97 -25.25
N ALA A 488 17.91 -3.89 -24.63
CA ALA A 488 18.66 -2.64 -24.51
C ALA A 488 19.97 -2.76 -23.69
N ASN A 489 20.11 -3.81 -22.88
CA ASN A 489 21.30 -4.10 -22.08
C ASN A 489 22.25 -5.10 -22.76
N GLY A 490 21.89 -5.60 -23.95
CA GLY A 490 22.65 -6.62 -24.66
C GLY A 490 22.44 -8.04 -24.14
N GLU A 491 21.41 -8.29 -23.33
CA GLU A 491 20.99 -9.61 -22.88
C GLU A 491 19.93 -10.20 -23.82
N PHE A 492 19.76 -11.53 -23.85
CA PHE A 492 18.74 -12.16 -24.71
C PHE A 492 17.32 -11.84 -24.23
N ASP A 493 16.50 -11.28 -25.11
CA ASP A 493 15.09 -10.97 -24.86
C ASP A 493 14.21 -12.16 -25.25
N TYR A 494 13.98 -13.06 -24.28
CA TYR A 494 13.09 -14.22 -24.46
C TYR A 494 11.60 -13.89 -24.35
N GLU A 495 11.24 -12.65 -24.00
CA GLU A 495 9.85 -12.23 -23.81
C GLU A 495 9.28 -11.52 -25.05
N CYS A 496 10.14 -11.13 -26.02
CA CYS A 496 9.70 -10.56 -27.29
C CYS A 496 9.10 -11.62 -28.24
N LEU A 497 8.16 -11.20 -29.09
CA LEU A 497 7.49 -12.10 -30.03
C LEU A 497 8.48 -12.72 -31.02
N GLU A 498 9.49 -11.93 -31.42
CA GLU A 498 10.55 -12.30 -32.35
C GLU A 498 11.48 -13.39 -31.79
N ALA A 499 11.41 -13.71 -30.50
CA ALA A 499 12.06 -14.89 -29.94
C ALA A 499 11.37 -16.21 -30.36
N LEU A 500 10.15 -16.15 -30.89
CA LEU A 500 9.42 -17.31 -31.41
C LEU A 500 9.54 -17.43 -32.93
N ASN A 501 9.68 -18.65 -33.41
CA ASN A 501 9.55 -19.00 -34.82
C ASN A 501 8.06 -19.01 -35.23
N THR A 502 7.48 -17.82 -35.32
CA THR A 502 6.06 -17.60 -35.68
C THR A 502 5.71 -18.10 -37.07
N GLU A 503 6.67 -18.14 -38.00
CA GLU A 503 6.49 -18.69 -39.33
C GLU A 503 6.26 -20.20 -39.29
N GLN A 504 7.12 -20.94 -38.56
CA GLN A 504 6.96 -22.38 -38.38
C GLN A 504 5.69 -22.71 -37.61
N LEU A 505 5.39 -21.97 -36.54
CA LEU A 505 4.15 -22.13 -35.78
C LEU A 505 2.92 -21.97 -36.67
N SER A 506 2.86 -20.89 -37.46
CA SER A 506 1.72 -20.61 -38.34
C SER A 506 1.58 -21.68 -39.43
N ALA A 507 2.69 -22.16 -40.00
CA ALA A 507 2.68 -23.23 -40.99
C ALA A 507 2.18 -24.56 -40.40
N ASP A 508 2.65 -24.93 -39.20
CA ASP A 508 2.24 -26.15 -38.50
C ASP A 508 0.73 -26.11 -38.17
N LEU A 509 0.25 -24.99 -37.62
CA LEU A 509 -1.16 -24.83 -37.27
C LEU A 509 -2.06 -24.83 -38.51
N LYS A 510 -1.66 -24.18 -39.59
CA LYS A 510 -2.40 -24.23 -40.87
C LYS A 510 -2.45 -25.65 -41.42
N ALA A 511 -1.32 -26.37 -41.43
CA ALA A 511 -1.28 -27.74 -41.91
C ALA A 511 -2.17 -28.67 -41.07
N LEU A 512 -2.21 -28.50 -39.75
CA LEU A 512 -3.12 -29.21 -38.86
C LEU A 512 -4.59 -28.86 -39.19
N LEU A 513 -4.93 -27.58 -39.38
CA LEU A 513 -6.29 -27.14 -39.76
C LEU A 513 -6.73 -27.68 -41.13
N ASP A 514 -5.79 -27.87 -42.06
CA ASP A 514 -6.01 -28.54 -43.36
C ASP A 514 -6.20 -30.07 -43.22
N GLY A 515 -6.17 -30.63 -42.00
CA GLY A 515 -6.31 -32.06 -41.72
C GLY A 515 -5.04 -32.88 -41.96
N LYS A 516 -3.87 -32.24 -42.06
CA LYS A 516 -2.58 -32.94 -42.23
C LYS A 516 -2.02 -33.36 -40.88
N THR A 517 -1.26 -34.45 -40.90
CA THR A 517 -0.43 -34.86 -39.76
C THR A 517 0.88 -34.07 -39.75
N VAL A 518 1.23 -33.46 -38.61
CA VAL A 518 2.39 -32.57 -38.46
C VAL A 518 3.24 -33.01 -37.27
N ALA A 519 4.56 -33.11 -37.47
CA ALA A 519 5.50 -33.17 -36.36
C ALA A 519 5.76 -31.75 -35.87
N THR A 520 5.29 -31.40 -34.66
CA THR A 520 5.39 -30.02 -34.14
C THR A 520 6.85 -29.64 -33.84
N ALA A 521 7.11 -28.40 -33.46
CA ALA A 521 8.42 -28.02 -32.92
C ALA A 521 8.67 -28.62 -31.52
N ARG A 522 9.93 -28.64 -31.10
CA ARG A 522 10.37 -28.96 -29.73
C ARG A 522 11.64 -28.19 -29.43
N TYR A 523 11.67 -27.47 -28.31
CA TYR A 523 12.85 -26.69 -27.91
C TYR A 523 13.59 -27.37 -26.76
N ASP A 524 14.92 -27.49 -26.87
CA ASP A 524 15.78 -27.92 -25.77
C ASP A 524 16.38 -26.70 -25.07
N PHE A 525 15.86 -26.39 -23.89
CA PHE A 525 16.31 -25.26 -23.08
C PHE A 525 17.76 -25.39 -22.57
N ALA A 526 18.27 -26.60 -22.38
CA ALA A 526 19.64 -26.81 -21.93
C ALA A 526 20.64 -26.52 -23.07
N GLN A 527 20.30 -26.92 -24.30
CA GLN A 527 21.11 -26.64 -25.48
C GLN A 527 20.85 -25.23 -26.06
N GLY A 528 19.67 -24.67 -25.79
CA GLY A 528 19.19 -23.41 -26.36
C GLY A 528 18.95 -23.53 -27.87
N ARG A 529 18.40 -24.67 -28.34
CA ARG A 529 18.21 -24.96 -29.76
C ARG A 529 16.90 -25.68 -30.02
N SER A 530 16.31 -25.43 -31.18
CA SER A 530 15.19 -26.21 -31.68
C SER A 530 15.67 -27.60 -32.13
N LEU A 531 14.94 -28.66 -31.75
CA LEU A 531 15.31 -30.03 -32.07
C LEU A 531 14.97 -30.37 -33.52
N PRO A 532 15.94 -30.79 -34.36
CA PRO A 532 15.69 -31.09 -35.77
C PRO A 532 14.66 -32.20 -36.01
N GLN A 533 14.56 -33.15 -35.08
CA GLN A 533 13.58 -34.25 -35.14
C GLN A 533 12.14 -33.80 -34.83
N GLY A 534 11.94 -32.55 -34.39
CA GLY A 534 10.65 -32.04 -33.96
C GLY A 534 10.19 -32.62 -32.61
N GLY A 535 8.95 -32.29 -32.27
CA GLY A 535 8.21 -32.74 -31.12
C GLY A 535 7.19 -33.82 -31.46
N PRO A 536 6.12 -33.93 -30.66
CA PRO A 536 5.05 -34.87 -30.90
C PRO A 536 4.42 -34.72 -32.29
N VAL A 537 4.02 -35.86 -32.87
CA VAL A 537 3.27 -35.87 -34.13
C VAL A 537 1.78 -35.73 -33.80
N LEU A 538 1.16 -34.68 -34.30
CA LEU A 538 -0.24 -34.33 -34.06
C LEU A 538 -1.06 -34.41 -35.36
N SER A 539 -2.36 -34.67 -35.21
CA SER A 539 -3.36 -34.61 -36.28
C SER A 539 -4.66 -34.11 -35.67
N LEU A 540 -5.34 -33.19 -36.36
CA LEU A 540 -6.66 -32.71 -35.95
C LEU A 540 -7.75 -33.63 -36.52
N GLU A 541 -8.49 -34.29 -35.65
CA GLU A 541 -9.74 -35.00 -35.97
C GLU A 541 -10.95 -34.07 -35.73
N ASP A 542 -12.15 -34.46 -36.17
CA ASP A 542 -13.35 -33.62 -36.08
C ASP A 542 -13.72 -33.23 -34.63
N ASP A 543 -13.44 -34.12 -33.69
CA ASP A 543 -13.69 -33.97 -32.25
C ASP A 543 -12.52 -33.33 -31.48
N THR A 544 -11.50 -32.86 -32.19
CA THR A 544 -10.25 -32.40 -31.58
C THR A 544 -10.12 -30.87 -31.60
N VAL A 545 -9.53 -30.30 -30.56
CA VAL A 545 -9.15 -28.87 -30.47
C VAL A 545 -7.70 -28.71 -30.02
N LEU A 546 -7.00 -27.71 -30.56
CA LEU A 546 -5.65 -27.37 -30.13
C LEU A 546 -5.69 -26.41 -28.94
N LEU A 547 -4.98 -26.72 -27.86
CA LEU A 547 -4.70 -25.81 -26.76
C LEU A 547 -3.32 -25.20 -26.99
N LEU A 548 -3.29 -23.92 -27.37
CA LEU A 548 -2.06 -23.18 -27.62
C LEU A 548 -1.70 -22.33 -26.40
N GLU A 549 -0.67 -22.71 -25.67
CA GLU A 549 -0.30 -22.10 -24.39
C GLU A 549 0.99 -21.27 -24.48
N GLY A 550 0.97 -20.05 -23.94
CA GLY A 550 2.18 -19.23 -23.78
C GLY A 550 1.88 -17.73 -23.65
N ILE A 551 2.92 -16.94 -23.37
CA ILE A 551 2.75 -15.51 -23.02
C ILE A 551 2.17 -14.67 -24.17
N HIS A 552 2.41 -15.06 -25.42
CA HIS A 552 1.93 -14.35 -26.60
C HIS A 552 0.59 -14.86 -27.17
N GLY A 553 -0.12 -15.77 -26.50
CA GLY A 553 -1.35 -16.38 -27.03
C GLY A 553 -2.45 -15.38 -27.45
N LEU A 554 -2.43 -14.16 -26.93
CA LEU A 554 -3.36 -13.08 -27.29
C LEU A 554 -2.83 -12.11 -28.35
N ASN A 555 -1.54 -12.18 -28.68
CA ASN A 555 -0.92 -11.25 -29.61
C ASN A 555 -1.47 -11.46 -31.03
N PRO A 556 -2.10 -10.45 -31.67
CA PRO A 556 -2.64 -10.59 -33.02
C PRO A 556 -1.60 -10.97 -34.07
N ARG A 557 -0.32 -10.63 -33.86
CA ARG A 557 0.79 -10.98 -34.76
C ARG A 557 1.24 -12.44 -34.65
N LEU A 558 0.77 -13.19 -33.65
CA LEU A 558 1.25 -14.56 -33.38
C LEU A 558 0.96 -15.54 -34.52
N LEU A 559 -0.27 -15.53 -35.05
CA LEU A 559 -0.78 -16.58 -35.95
C LEU A 559 -0.86 -16.16 -37.43
N GLY A 560 -0.39 -14.95 -37.75
CA GLY A 560 -0.44 -14.37 -39.10
C GLY A 560 -1.86 -14.34 -39.71
N GLU A 561 -1.94 -14.12 -41.02
CA GLU A 561 -3.22 -14.15 -41.78
C GLU A 561 -3.66 -15.59 -42.13
N GLN A 562 -2.87 -16.59 -41.76
CA GLN A 562 -3.04 -17.98 -42.20
C GLN A 562 -4.08 -18.75 -41.39
N VAL A 563 -4.39 -18.28 -40.18
CA VAL A 563 -5.36 -18.90 -39.27
C VAL A 563 -6.60 -18.00 -39.17
N PRO A 564 -7.79 -18.45 -39.60
CA PRO A 564 -9.00 -17.64 -39.53
C PRO A 564 -9.38 -17.29 -38.08
N VAL A 565 -9.75 -16.03 -37.84
CA VAL A 565 -10.05 -15.53 -36.49
C VAL A 565 -11.25 -16.23 -35.87
N GLU A 566 -12.21 -16.65 -36.69
CA GLU A 566 -13.37 -17.44 -36.30
C GLU A 566 -12.99 -18.80 -35.68
N ASN A 567 -11.84 -19.37 -36.06
CA ASN A 567 -11.37 -20.64 -35.53
C ASN A 567 -10.75 -20.52 -34.13
N LEU A 568 -10.60 -19.31 -33.62
CA LEU A 568 -9.90 -19.00 -32.39
C LEU A 568 -10.87 -18.78 -31.23
N PHE A 569 -10.44 -19.23 -30.05
CA PHE A 569 -11.01 -18.84 -28.77
C PHE A 569 -9.88 -18.46 -27.81
N ARG A 570 -9.90 -17.23 -27.29
CA ARG A 570 -8.80 -16.63 -26.55
C ARG A 570 -9.14 -16.50 -25.08
N ILE A 571 -8.30 -17.10 -24.24
CA ILE A 571 -8.45 -17.10 -22.78
C ILE A 571 -7.27 -16.33 -22.18
N PHE A 572 -7.57 -15.30 -21.39
CA PHE A 572 -6.60 -14.67 -20.50
C PHE A 572 -6.77 -15.22 -19.08
N ILE A 573 -5.68 -15.69 -18.46
CA ILE A 573 -5.69 -16.18 -17.07
C ILE A 573 -4.76 -15.35 -16.19
N GLN A 574 -5.30 -14.85 -15.07
CA GLN A 574 -4.53 -14.16 -14.04
C GLN A 574 -5.28 -14.21 -12.69
N PRO A 575 -4.60 -14.28 -11.54
CA PRO A 575 -5.26 -14.07 -10.26
C PRO A 575 -5.69 -12.61 -10.08
N MET A 576 -6.87 -12.38 -9.48
CA MET A 576 -7.36 -11.06 -9.11
C MET A 576 -6.97 -10.63 -7.69
N ALA A 577 -6.53 -11.57 -6.85
CA ALA A 577 -6.28 -11.35 -5.42
C ALA A 577 -7.53 -10.81 -4.69
N SER A 578 -8.49 -11.71 -4.53
CA SER A 578 -9.92 -11.46 -4.29
C SER A 578 -10.32 -10.60 -3.10
N LEU A 579 -9.54 -10.60 -2.02
CA LEU A 579 -9.95 -10.05 -0.73
C LEU A 579 -9.39 -8.65 -0.51
N SER A 580 -10.23 -7.77 0.02
CA SER A 580 -9.83 -6.46 0.54
C SER A 580 -9.35 -6.56 1.99
N LEU A 581 -8.49 -5.63 2.40
CA LEU A 581 -8.16 -5.42 3.81
C LEU A 581 -9.23 -4.55 4.46
N ASP A 582 -9.64 -3.52 3.73
CA ASP A 582 -10.73 -2.61 4.02
C ASP A 582 -11.21 -1.97 2.69
N GLU A 583 -12.09 -0.98 2.77
CA GLU A 583 -12.70 -0.27 1.65
C GLU A 583 -11.69 0.45 0.74
N HIS A 584 -10.49 0.73 1.27
CA HIS A 584 -9.40 1.46 0.60
C HIS A 584 -8.25 0.54 0.12
N SER A 585 -7.86 -0.41 0.95
CA SER A 585 -6.65 -1.21 0.81
C SER A 585 -6.95 -2.62 0.32
N ARG A 586 -6.22 -3.02 -0.72
CA ARG A 586 -6.43 -4.25 -1.47
C ARG A 586 -5.14 -5.05 -1.62
N ILE A 587 -5.28 -6.36 -1.72
CA ILE A 587 -4.15 -7.23 -2.06
C ILE A 587 -3.83 -7.00 -3.54
N ASN A 588 -2.55 -6.82 -3.83
CA ASN A 588 -2.12 -6.61 -5.21
C ASN A 588 -1.91 -7.97 -5.91
N PRO A 589 -2.50 -8.21 -7.10
CA PRO A 589 -2.26 -9.41 -7.89
C PRO A 589 -0.79 -9.75 -8.12
N SER A 590 0.06 -8.73 -8.34
CA SER A 590 1.49 -8.92 -8.54
C SER A 590 2.20 -9.43 -7.28
N ASP A 591 1.75 -9.03 -6.09
CA ASP A 591 2.31 -9.53 -4.82
C ASP A 591 1.95 -10.99 -4.62
N LEU A 592 0.69 -11.35 -4.91
CA LEU A 592 0.26 -12.74 -4.87
C LEU A 592 1.04 -13.61 -5.88
N ARG A 593 1.21 -13.13 -7.11
CA ARG A 593 1.98 -13.85 -8.14
C ARG A 593 3.46 -13.99 -7.78
N LEU A 594 4.06 -12.96 -7.18
CA LEU A 594 5.43 -13.03 -6.68
C LEU A 594 5.54 -14.07 -5.54
N LEU A 595 4.58 -14.12 -4.62
CA LEU A 595 4.53 -15.14 -3.58
C LEU A 595 4.38 -16.56 -4.16
N ARG A 596 3.46 -16.75 -5.12
CA ARG A 596 3.33 -18.01 -5.88
C ARG A 596 4.65 -18.41 -6.53
N ARG A 597 5.35 -17.44 -7.13
CA ARG A 597 6.67 -17.64 -7.76
C ARG A 597 7.74 -18.03 -6.76
N ILE A 598 7.86 -17.34 -5.63
CA ILE A 598 8.84 -17.63 -4.58
C ILE A 598 8.67 -19.06 -4.06
N VAL A 599 7.43 -19.47 -3.76
CA VAL A 599 7.17 -20.83 -3.25
C VAL A 599 7.46 -21.89 -4.32
N ARG A 600 6.96 -21.70 -5.54
CA ARG A 600 7.19 -22.63 -6.66
C ARG A 600 8.67 -22.78 -7.01
N ASP A 601 9.38 -21.66 -7.19
CA ASP A 601 10.78 -21.66 -7.60
C ASP A 601 11.65 -22.30 -6.51
N ARG A 602 11.29 -22.14 -5.22
CA ARG A 602 11.95 -22.86 -4.14
C ARG A 602 11.74 -24.37 -4.24
N HIS A 603 10.50 -24.83 -4.45
CA HIS A 603 10.18 -26.27 -4.48
C HIS A 603 10.74 -26.98 -5.71
N SER A 604 10.69 -26.32 -6.88
CA SER A 604 10.99 -26.96 -8.18
C SER A 604 12.38 -26.64 -8.73
N ARG A 605 13.01 -25.54 -8.30
CA ARG A 605 14.25 -25.02 -8.90
C ARG A 605 15.36 -24.71 -7.89
N ALA A 606 15.11 -24.95 -6.59
CA ALA A 606 16.02 -24.59 -5.49
C ALA A 606 16.46 -23.11 -5.49
N THR A 607 15.70 -22.23 -6.13
CA THR A 607 15.97 -20.79 -6.21
C THR A 607 15.60 -20.12 -4.89
N ASN A 608 16.44 -19.19 -4.42
CA ASN A 608 16.16 -18.46 -3.19
C ASN A 608 15.17 -17.30 -3.40
N ALA A 609 14.52 -16.84 -2.32
CA ALA A 609 13.52 -15.77 -2.42
C ALA A 609 14.12 -14.45 -2.92
N ALA A 610 15.36 -14.14 -2.53
CA ALA A 610 16.05 -12.93 -2.93
C ALA A 610 16.23 -12.85 -4.46
N GLU A 611 16.60 -13.96 -5.10
CA GLU A 611 16.79 -14.06 -6.54
C GLU A 611 15.46 -13.92 -7.29
N SER A 612 14.40 -14.57 -6.83
CA SER A 612 13.05 -14.39 -7.40
C SER A 612 12.57 -12.94 -7.28
N ILE A 613 12.86 -12.27 -6.15
CA ILE A 613 12.51 -10.85 -5.93
C ILE A 613 13.30 -9.94 -6.87
N LEU A 614 14.61 -10.15 -7.03
CA LEU A 614 15.45 -9.30 -7.88
C LEU A 614 15.14 -9.46 -9.37
N ARG A 615 14.67 -10.63 -9.81
CA ARG A 615 14.22 -10.86 -11.20
C ARG A 615 12.82 -10.31 -11.47
N TRP A 616 12.02 -10.05 -10.43
CA TRP A 616 10.62 -9.65 -10.58
C TRP A 616 10.42 -8.36 -11.41
N PRO A 617 11.23 -7.30 -11.29
CA PRO A 617 11.06 -6.10 -12.11
C PRO A 617 11.17 -6.37 -13.62
N SER A 618 12.16 -7.18 -14.05
CA SER A 618 12.32 -7.56 -15.45
C SER A 618 11.12 -8.36 -15.97
N VAL A 619 10.65 -9.35 -15.20
CA VAL A 619 9.43 -10.11 -15.52
C VAL A 619 8.22 -9.18 -15.68
N ARG A 620 8.05 -8.21 -14.77
CA ARG A 620 6.95 -7.22 -14.85
C ARG A 620 7.07 -6.30 -16.05
N ALA A 621 8.28 -5.92 -16.45
CA ALA A 621 8.54 -5.11 -17.63
C ALA A 621 8.14 -5.87 -18.91
N GLY A 622 8.57 -7.13 -19.06
CA GLY A 622 8.19 -7.98 -20.19
C GLY A 622 6.67 -8.17 -20.29
N GLU A 623 6.00 -8.43 -19.17
CA GLU A 623 4.53 -8.54 -19.12
C GLU A 623 3.81 -7.28 -19.61
N ARG A 624 4.32 -6.10 -19.22
CA ARG A 624 3.76 -4.79 -19.61
C ARG A 624 3.89 -4.53 -21.11
N LEU A 625 4.95 -5.02 -21.74
CA LEU A 625 5.21 -4.83 -23.16
C LEU A 625 4.51 -5.89 -24.02
N HIS A 626 4.45 -7.14 -23.56
CA HIS A 626 4.14 -8.28 -24.44
C HIS A 626 2.85 -9.02 -24.11
N ILE A 627 2.26 -8.80 -22.93
CA ILE A 627 1.04 -9.52 -22.50
C ILE A 627 -0.12 -8.56 -22.28
N PHE A 628 0.03 -7.59 -21.36
CA PHE A 628 -1.05 -6.69 -20.97
C PHE A 628 -1.66 -5.86 -22.12
N PRO A 629 -0.90 -5.41 -23.14
CA PRO A 629 -1.47 -4.68 -24.26
C PRO A 629 -2.49 -5.46 -25.09
N TYR A 630 -2.51 -6.79 -24.98
CA TYR A 630 -3.35 -7.67 -25.80
C TYR A 630 -4.49 -8.33 -25.00
N VAL A 631 -4.70 -7.96 -23.74
CA VAL A 631 -5.77 -8.56 -22.89
C VAL A 631 -7.16 -8.31 -23.49
N ASN A 632 -7.36 -7.18 -24.17
CA ASN A 632 -8.61 -6.85 -24.86
C ASN A 632 -8.96 -7.80 -26.03
N GLN A 633 -8.01 -8.64 -26.47
CA GLN A 633 -8.24 -9.67 -27.47
C GLN A 633 -8.86 -10.94 -26.88
N ALA A 634 -8.93 -11.07 -25.54
CA ALA A 634 -9.46 -12.26 -24.90
C ALA A 634 -10.99 -12.33 -25.00
N ASP A 635 -11.51 -13.49 -25.41
CA ASP A 635 -12.94 -13.79 -25.37
C ASP A 635 -13.42 -14.02 -23.93
N VAL A 636 -12.54 -14.55 -23.07
CA VAL A 636 -12.81 -14.80 -21.65
C VAL A 636 -11.59 -14.48 -20.79
N ILE A 637 -11.83 -13.81 -19.66
CA ILE A 637 -10.85 -13.66 -18.58
C ILE A 637 -11.19 -14.61 -17.42
N PHE A 638 -10.22 -15.45 -17.04
CA PHE A 638 -10.33 -16.38 -15.93
C PHE A 638 -9.52 -15.89 -14.73
N ASP A 639 -10.22 -15.69 -13.59
CA ASP A 639 -9.57 -15.44 -12.32
C ASP A 639 -9.04 -16.75 -11.74
N SER A 640 -7.74 -16.85 -11.55
CA SER A 640 -7.11 -18.04 -10.96
C SER A 640 -6.88 -17.94 -9.45
N SER A 641 -7.35 -16.89 -8.79
CA SER A 641 -7.17 -16.69 -7.36
C SER A 641 -8.10 -17.56 -6.52
N MET A 642 -7.56 -18.12 -5.43
CA MET A 642 -8.34 -18.88 -4.45
C MET A 642 -8.39 -18.06 -3.17
N ILE A 643 -9.57 -17.83 -2.60
CA ILE A 643 -9.73 -16.96 -1.42
C ILE A 643 -8.87 -17.36 -0.21
N TYR A 644 -8.47 -18.63 -0.12
CA TYR A 644 -7.66 -19.17 0.98
C TYR A 644 -6.16 -19.27 0.64
N GLU A 645 -5.73 -18.89 -0.56
CA GLU A 645 -4.38 -19.23 -1.04
C GLU A 645 -3.27 -18.57 -0.24
N LEU A 646 -3.42 -17.31 0.18
CA LEU A 646 -2.39 -16.61 0.95
C LEU A 646 -2.16 -17.25 2.31
N SER A 647 -3.21 -17.81 2.91
CA SER A 647 -3.16 -18.56 4.17
C SER A 647 -2.36 -19.85 4.07
N VAL A 648 -2.40 -20.51 2.91
CA VAL A 648 -1.61 -21.72 2.63
C VAL A 648 -0.20 -21.36 2.19
N ILE A 649 -0.05 -20.39 1.29
CA ILE A 649 1.24 -19.87 0.82
C ILE A 649 2.08 -19.38 1.99
N LYS A 650 1.46 -18.73 2.99
CA LYS A 650 2.11 -18.26 4.21
C LYS A 650 3.00 -19.32 4.86
N VAL A 651 2.50 -20.56 4.97
CA VAL A 651 3.19 -21.69 5.62
C VAL A 651 4.57 -21.96 5.01
N TYR A 652 4.73 -21.66 3.71
CA TYR A 652 6.00 -21.81 3.01
C TYR A 652 6.76 -20.47 2.90
N ALA A 653 6.08 -19.43 2.46
CA ALA A 653 6.68 -18.15 2.10
C ALA A 653 7.32 -17.46 3.31
N GLU A 654 6.77 -17.58 4.51
CA GLU A 654 7.28 -16.90 5.70
C GLU A 654 8.75 -17.26 5.97
N ARG A 655 9.08 -18.56 5.94
CA ARG A 655 10.46 -19.03 6.06
C ARG A 655 11.34 -18.50 4.93
N TYR A 656 10.87 -18.57 3.68
CA TYR A 656 11.68 -18.19 2.52
C TYR A 656 11.99 -16.69 2.48
N LEU A 657 11.07 -15.85 2.97
CA LEU A 657 11.26 -14.40 3.07
C LEU A 657 12.23 -14.03 4.20
N LEU A 658 12.21 -14.77 5.32
CA LEU A 658 13.14 -14.58 6.44
C LEU A 658 14.61 -14.88 6.07
N GLU A 659 14.85 -15.68 5.02
CA GLU A 659 16.21 -15.95 4.52
C GLU A 659 16.87 -14.73 3.88
N VAL A 660 16.11 -13.68 3.54
CA VAL A 660 16.64 -12.47 2.89
C VAL A 660 17.34 -11.58 3.94
N PRO A 661 18.66 -11.35 3.85
CA PRO A 661 19.39 -10.55 4.84
C PRO A 661 18.93 -9.08 4.87
N HIS A 662 19.03 -8.43 6.03
CA HIS A 662 18.65 -7.02 6.22
C HIS A 662 19.39 -6.03 5.32
N ASN A 663 20.63 -6.33 4.94
CA ASN A 663 21.47 -5.52 4.08
C ASN A 663 21.34 -5.88 2.58
N HIS A 664 20.45 -6.80 2.22
CA HIS A 664 20.25 -7.23 0.84
C HIS A 664 19.21 -6.35 0.13
N PRO A 665 19.39 -5.99 -1.16
CA PRO A 665 18.44 -5.12 -1.88
C PRO A 665 17.00 -5.67 -1.94
N ALA A 666 16.84 -7.00 -1.96
CA ALA A 666 15.53 -7.66 -1.91
C ALA A 666 14.78 -7.51 -0.56
N PHE A 667 15.44 -7.06 0.51
CA PHE A 667 14.88 -7.03 1.86
C PHE A 667 13.59 -6.21 1.95
N ALA A 668 13.53 -5.05 1.29
CA ALA A 668 12.36 -4.18 1.34
C ALA A 668 11.09 -4.86 0.80
N THR A 669 11.22 -5.56 -0.32
CA THR A 669 10.14 -6.36 -0.91
C THR A 669 9.81 -7.55 -0.02
N ALA A 670 10.83 -8.27 0.48
CA ALA A 670 10.62 -9.41 1.37
C ALA A 670 9.84 -9.03 2.64
N TYR A 671 10.23 -7.93 3.27
CA TYR A 671 9.57 -7.37 4.45
C TYR A 671 8.12 -6.95 4.17
N ARG A 672 7.84 -6.31 3.01
CA ARG A 672 6.46 -6.00 2.62
C ARG A 672 5.63 -7.28 2.45
N LEU A 673 6.16 -8.26 1.74
CA LEU A 673 5.45 -9.54 1.53
C LEU A 673 5.21 -10.26 2.85
N GLN A 674 6.17 -10.22 3.78
CA GLN A 674 6.01 -10.76 5.12
C GLN A 674 4.89 -10.05 5.90
N LYS A 675 4.81 -8.71 5.82
CA LYS A 675 3.68 -7.96 6.38
C LYS A 675 2.35 -8.41 5.78
N LEU A 676 2.28 -8.55 4.45
CA LEU A 676 1.07 -8.97 3.75
C LEU A 676 0.60 -10.36 4.20
N ILE A 677 1.46 -11.38 4.16
CA ILE A 677 1.09 -12.73 4.62
C ILE A 677 0.86 -12.78 6.13
N GLY A 678 1.45 -11.85 6.89
CA GLY A 678 1.21 -11.65 8.32
C GLY A 678 -0.26 -11.38 8.66
N LEU A 679 -1.01 -10.80 7.71
CA LEU A 679 -2.44 -10.48 7.86
C LEU A 679 -3.36 -11.70 7.77
N PHE A 680 -2.86 -12.87 7.36
CA PHE A 680 -3.65 -14.08 7.16
C PHE A 680 -3.41 -15.10 8.27
N VAL A 681 -4.46 -15.81 8.64
CA VAL A 681 -4.33 -17.06 9.41
C VAL A 681 -3.57 -18.11 8.60
N ALA A 682 -2.80 -18.98 9.26
CA ALA A 682 -2.13 -20.08 8.56
C ALA A 682 -3.10 -21.23 8.31
N LEU A 683 -3.10 -21.79 7.10
CA LEU A 683 -3.84 -23.00 6.75
C LEU A 683 -2.88 -24.07 6.22
N TYR A 684 -3.01 -25.30 6.73
CA TYR A 684 -2.12 -26.37 6.32
C TYR A 684 -2.46 -26.88 4.90
N PRO A 685 -1.42 -27.26 4.12
CA PRO A 685 -1.58 -27.76 2.74
C PRO A 685 -2.48 -29.01 2.59
N ASP A 686 -2.70 -29.77 3.66
CA ASP A 686 -3.51 -30.99 3.64
C ASP A 686 -4.99 -30.72 3.34
N HIS A 687 -5.46 -29.49 3.59
CA HIS A 687 -6.82 -29.09 3.25
C HIS A 687 -7.01 -28.80 1.75
N VAL A 688 -5.94 -28.61 0.99
CA VAL A 688 -6.00 -28.23 -0.43
C VAL A 688 -6.26 -29.46 -1.30
N PRO A 689 -7.28 -29.47 -2.18
CA PRO A 689 -7.49 -30.63 -3.06
C PRO A 689 -6.31 -30.89 -4.02
N PRO A 690 -6.06 -32.14 -4.42
CA PRO A 690 -5.01 -32.46 -5.41
C PRO A 690 -5.23 -31.80 -6.78
N THR A 691 -6.47 -31.48 -7.13
CA THR A 691 -6.85 -30.82 -8.39
C THR A 691 -6.83 -29.29 -8.32
N SER A 692 -6.47 -28.71 -7.17
CA SER A 692 -6.41 -27.25 -7.01
C SER A 692 -5.37 -26.62 -7.92
N ILE A 693 -5.67 -25.44 -8.48
CA ILE A 693 -4.65 -24.63 -9.18
C ILE A 693 -3.47 -24.31 -8.25
N LEU A 694 -3.73 -24.20 -6.93
CA LEU A 694 -2.70 -23.89 -5.96
C LEU A 694 -1.59 -24.97 -5.87
N ARG A 695 -1.91 -26.22 -6.24
CA ARG A 695 -0.97 -27.36 -6.25
C ARG A 695 0.19 -27.18 -7.24
N GLU A 696 0.02 -26.34 -8.26
CA GLU A 696 1.11 -25.90 -9.14
C GLU A 696 2.28 -25.28 -8.37
N PHE A 697 1.96 -24.54 -7.30
CA PHE A 697 2.93 -23.73 -6.57
C PHE A 697 3.42 -24.43 -5.31
N ILE A 698 2.53 -25.10 -4.58
CA ILE A 698 2.86 -25.72 -3.28
C ILE A 698 3.25 -27.20 -3.40
N GLY A 699 3.04 -27.85 -4.54
CA GLY A 699 3.32 -29.28 -4.77
C GLY A 699 2.18 -30.22 -4.35
N ASN A 700 2.41 -31.53 -4.53
CA ASN A 700 1.44 -32.61 -4.35
C ASN A 700 0.18 -32.48 -5.24
N SER A 701 0.38 -32.12 -6.50
CA SER A 701 -0.70 -32.08 -7.50
C SER A 701 -1.14 -33.50 -7.86
N GLY A 702 -2.43 -33.63 -8.19
CA GLY A 702 -2.98 -34.84 -8.80
C GLY A 702 -2.75 -34.92 -10.31
N PHE A 703 -2.11 -33.91 -10.91
CA PHE A 703 -1.76 -33.87 -12.32
C PHE A 703 -0.26 -34.09 -12.54
N ASP A 704 0.09 -34.80 -13.61
CA ASP A 704 1.46 -34.90 -14.11
C ASP A 704 1.78 -33.68 -15.00
N TYR A 705 2.88 -33.01 -14.67
CA TYR A 705 3.33 -31.78 -15.32
C TYR A 705 4.39 -32.02 -16.38
#